data_AF-A0A075A1W2-F1
#
_entry.id   AF-A0A075A1W2-F1
#
_cell.length_a   1.000
_cell.length_b   1.000
_cell.length_c   1.000
_cell.angle_alpha   90.00
_cell.angle_beta   90.00
_cell.angle_gamma   90.00
#
_symmetry.space_group_name_H-M   'P 1'
#
loop_
_entity.id
_entity.type
_entity.pdbx_description
1 polymer ?
#
loop_
_entity_poly.entity_id
_entity_poly.type
_entity_poly.pdbx_seq_one_letter_code
_entity_poly.pdbx_strand_id
1 'polypeptide(L)'
;FRYSDWREKTYLVIGLLLAVGVGISGPSNILVFRQLVNVFSQPDPNRPFSAKDVNPNIIWFAILGTIVLAAAFTQTAVIEIAAKRQLRRIRLLYFRAILRQDVSWFDAQSTGALISMLSQNTEQIETGIGPKLSEFTQNISGFVAGIVIAFSINWKQTLVACALLPLVVVAFSLFGVLMKYFTVKELQAYSSAGSIAGEVLAAIRTVVAFGGEEKELNRYATHEYKAESVGIKKSTAMGGVGGSITFSVYCSAALIFWYGIKLINENETDAGSVVLVFINVIMGSIYLGNALPCFQFFVNARSAAQVVFGTIERDPPIDKDKPGLKLPNFVGNITFTDIDFSYPRRPDIQILKKFNLSLESGKTVALVGPSGSGKSTIIQLLLRFYDPTSGVIKVEGTDIRQLDLKAFRAQMGCVQQEPILFEGTVSENIRLGKMDATQEEIEEAAKAANAHDFILQLPNGYETKLAERGGGMSGGQKQRIAIARALISKPKLLLLDEATSALDTRSERIVQEALERASTGRTCVVVAHRLSTIRNADLILVLKNGVIWESGNHDELVAKNGLYATMLSNQKQSDKVAEIEGDSEDEQAVDGAPETEKKLKFQDDNVWQLDADNESISESMASALNFRQRRSLVSQQMREKFQKIRHSPIARLLKLNRPELLHIILGCICCVISGGVQPAFAILYSQLFDIFRQISLGQGNQDLINIIVGMMALLGFIAFLAGLGQEMGWFDLPENQAGALTAKLAVDVSKVKGISGSQLGALLQAIVLLVTSLVVGLVYSWQLTLLFLLFFPLLVIAGMFQIRNAAGMKRSVDETAVMRIAQEAISSGRTIFALNLEDYFSERYQRVMAGDYKIVIKNCLLSALVYALSQSISMFAFSAVFSLGAYLVEKETIDVLALFRTFSVLNMGAQSLGRSTSFGPEAKKALKSARGILSTIDRISRIPRNVGLVPDVPFTGRLCFNHLYFRYPTRKGLRILRNFSHIVEPCQAVALVGQSGCGKSTILQLLQRFYDPSNHGPESGVFFDGWNLRDLAPSWIRAQIGVVSQEPNLFNLTLEENIAYGDNTRKVPMEEIIAAAKKANIHDFVMSLPQGYQTMAGERGSQLSGGQKQRIAIARALVRQPKLLLLDEATSALDTESERIVQSALDEAMGSRTSVIVAHRLSTVMKSDLIVVLAEGRKIETGPPETLLNLKGAFYALHSAEQNH
;
A
#
# COMPACT_ATOMS: atom_id res chain seq x y z
N PHE A 1 19.71 -16.80 -14.70
CA PHE A 1 19.18 -17.16 -16.03
C PHE A 1 18.82 -18.64 -16.18
N ARG A 2 18.40 -19.37 -15.14
CA ARG A 2 18.11 -20.82 -15.27
C ARG A 2 16.87 -21.14 -16.12
N TYR A 3 15.87 -20.24 -16.11
CA TYR A 3 14.60 -20.39 -16.83
C TYR A 3 14.62 -19.85 -18.27
N SER A 4 15.80 -19.51 -18.80
CA SER A 4 15.92 -18.94 -20.14
C SER A 4 15.92 -20.03 -21.22
N ASP A 5 15.11 -19.89 -22.25
CA ASP A 5 15.17 -20.75 -23.44
C ASP A 5 16.46 -20.53 -24.25
N TRP A 6 16.80 -21.49 -25.12
CA TRP A 6 17.96 -21.35 -26.01
C TRP A 6 17.88 -20.08 -26.88
N ARG A 7 16.67 -19.73 -27.38
CA ARG A 7 16.43 -18.50 -28.15
C ARG A 7 16.64 -17.25 -27.30
N GLU A 8 16.32 -17.30 -26.02
CA GLU A 8 16.51 -16.17 -25.11
C GLU A 8 17.98 -16.02 -24.74
N LYS A 9 18.71 -17.13 -24.59
CA LYS A 9 20.16 -17.11 -24.40
C LYS A 9 20.86 -16.51 -25.62
N THR A 10 20.48 -16.89 -26.84
CA THR A 10 21.06 -16.29 -28.06
C THR A 10 20.72 -14.80 -28.16
N TYR A 11 19.47 -14.42 -27.86
CA TYR A 11 19.05 -13.02 -27.77
C TYR A 11 19.89 -12.23 -26.76
N LEU A 12 20.07 -12.74 -25.54
CA LEU A 12 20.90 -12.07 -24.54
C LEU A 12 22.36 -11.96 -24.99
N VAL A 13 22.95 -13.00 -25.57
CA VAL A 13 24.33 -12.95 -26.06
C VAL A 13 24.49 -11.92 -27.19
N ILE A 14 23.61 -11.95 -28.19
CA ILE A 14 23.63 -10.98 -29.30
C ILE A 14 23.43 -9.56 -28.76
N GLY A 15 22.47 -9.38 -27.86
CA GLY A 15 22.20 -8.09 -27.22
C GLY A 15 23.40 -7.56 -26.44
N LEU A 16 24.09 -8.41 -25.66
CA LEU A 16 25.28 -8.02 -24.90
C LEU A 16 26.46 -7.67 -25.81
N LEU A 17 26.68 -8.42 -26.90
CA LEU A 17 27.70 -8.09 -27.89
C LEU A 17 27.43 -6.75 -28.57
N LEU A 18 26.17 -6.48 -28.93
CA LEU A 18 25.78 -5.17 -29.46
C LEU A 18 25.89 -4.06 -28.41
N ALA A 19 25.59 -4.34 -27.14
CA ALA A 19 25.81 -3.40 -26.04
C ALA A 19 27.28 -3.01 -25.90
N VAL A 20 28.19 -3.97 -26.07
CA VAL A 20 29.64 -3.70 -26.11
C VAL A 20 29.95 -2.75 -27.27
N GLY A 21 29.44 -3.03 -28.47
CA GLY A 21 29.64 -2.18 -29.66
C GLY A 21 29.09 -0.76 -29.50
N VAL A 22 27.89 -0.60 -28.94
CA VAL A 22 27.29 0.71 -28.67
C VAL A 22 28.08 1.47 -27.61
N GLY A 23 28.63 0.79 -26.60
CA GLY A 23 29.52 1.42 -25.62
C GLY A 23 30.84 1.90 -26.24
N ILE A 24 31.46 1.10 -27.12
CA ILE A 24 32.68 1.45 -27.85
C ILE A 24 32.46 2.64 -28.80
N SER A 25 31.26 2.80 -29.36
CA SER A 25 30.98 3.88 -30.31
C SER A 25 31.20 5.28 -29.75
N GLY A 26 31.03 5.49 -28.44
CA GLY A 26 31.26 6.79 -27.80
C GLY A 26 32.73 7.21 -27.90
N PRO A 27 33.68 6.43 -27.36
CA PRO A 27 35.11 6.67 -27.54
C PRO A 27 35.59 6.69 -28.99
N SER A 28 35.03 5.82 -29.86
CA SER A 28 35.36 5.82 -31.29
C SER A 28 34.92 7.10 -31.99
N ASN A 29 33.80 7.70 -31.59
CA ASN A 29 33.34 8.99 -32.10
C ASN A 29 34.36 10.11 -31.78
N ILE A 30 35.02 10.03 -30.61
CA ILE A 30 36.09 10.98 -30.24
C ILE A 30 37.36 10.76 -31.07
N LEU A 31 37.64 9.53 -31.52
CA LEU A 31 38.75 9.25 -32.43
C LEU A 31 38.56 9.94 -33.79
N VAL A 32 37.35 9.88 -34.36
CA VAL A 32 37.03 10.65 -35.58
C VAL A 32 37.12 12.16 -35.31
N PHE A 33 36.68 12.61 -34.14
CA PHE A 33 36.80 14.01 -33.73
C PHE A 33 38.27 14.47 -33.62
N ARG A 34 39.20 13.64 -33.15
CA ARG A 34 40.65 13.95 -33.16
C ARG A 34 41.15 14.30 -34.54
N GLN A 35 40.82 13.50 -35.56
CA GLN A 35 41.27 13.73 -36.93
C GLN A 35 40.73 15.06 -37.46
N LEU A 36 39.47 15.37 -37.15
CA LEU A 36 38.86 16.65 -37.49
C LEU A 36 39.59 17.83 -36.82
N VAL A 37 39.89 17.74 -35.52
CA VAL A 37 40.64 18.78 -34.79
C VAL A 37 42.02 19.01 -35.39
N ASN A 38 42.74 17.94 -35.77
CA ASN A 38 44.06 18.07 -36.40
C ASN A 38 44.01 18.84 -37.73
N VAL A 39 43.03 18.53 -38.60
CA VAL A 39 42.85 19.23 -39.89
C VAL A 39 42.55 20.72 -39.69
N PHE A 40 41.78 21.10 -38.67
CA PHE A 40 41.50 22.51 -38.37
C PHE A 40 42.64 23.23 -37.64
N SER A 41 43.55 22.50 -36.97
CA SER A 41 44.61 23.08 -36.13
C SER A 41 45.95 23.24 -36.85
N GLN A 42 46.21 22.47 -37.92
CA GLN A 42 47.43 22.53 -38.73
C GLN A 42 47.15 23.20 -40.09
N PRO A 43 47.25 24.53 -40.21
CA PRO A 43 47.11 25.20 -41.50
C PRO A 43 48.35 24.97 -42.38
N ASP A 44 48.17 24.44 -43.58
CA ASP A 44 49.23 24.33 -44.59
C ASP A 44 49.59 25.74 -45.11
N PRO A 45 50.86 26.20 -44.99
CA PRO A 45 51.24 27.55 -45.43
C PRO A 45 51.17 27.75 -46.95
N ASN A 46 51.05 26.68 -47.74
CA ASN A 46 51.08 26.69 -49.20
C ASN A 46 49.72 26.40 -49.88
N ARG A 47 48.65 26.09 -49.13
CA ARG A 47 47.32 25.79 -49.68
C ARG A 47 46.21 26.42 -48.82
N PRO A 48 45.22 27.12 -49.41
CA PRO A 48 44.06 27.57 -48.66
C PRO A 48 43.24 26.36 -48.18
N PHE A 49 42.65 26.49 -46.99
CA PHE A 49 41.80 25.46 -46.39
C PHE A 49 40.63 25.10 -47.33
N SER A 50 40.47 23.82 -47.69
CA SER A 50 39.33 23.36 -48.49
C SER A 50 38.42 22.45 -47.69
N ALA A 51 37.10 22.59 -47.88
CA ALA A 51 36.12 21.72 -47.24
C ALA A 51 36.26 20.24 -47.66
N LYS A 52 36.93 19.97 -48.78
CA LYS A 52 37.18 18.60 -49.28
C LYS A 52 38.03 17.76 -48.34
N ASP A 53 38.92 18.38 -47.55
CA ASP A 53 39.80 17.67 -46.62
C ASP A 53 39.05 17.20 -45.35
N VAL A 54 37.90 17.81 -45.05
CA VAL A 54 37.06 17.49 -43.88
C VAL A 54 35.94 16.49 -44.22
N ASN A 55 35.53 16.41 -45.49
CA ASN A 55 34.48 15.51 -45.99
C ASN A 55 34.63 14.02 -45.58
N PRO A 56 35.82 13.37 -45.64
CA PRO A 56 35.95 11.98 -45.22
C PRO A 56 35.59 11.77 -43.73
N ASN A 57 35.98 12.71 -42.86
CA ASN A 57 35.67 12.64 -41.42
C ASN A 57 34.18 12.87 -41.14
N ILE A 58 33.52 13.74 -41.91
CA ILE A 58 32.07 13.99 -41.83
C ILE A 58 31.28 12.72 -42.19
N ILE A 59 31.70 12.02 -43.24
CA ILE A 59 31.07 10.76 -43.67
C ILE A 59 31.19 9.69 -42.57
N TRP A 60 32.32 9.60 -41.88
CA TRP A 60 32.49 8.67 -40.76
C TRP A 60 31.53 8.95 -39.60
N PHE A 61 31.22 10.21 -39.27
CA PHE A 61 30.21 10.53 -38.25
C PHE A 61 28.80 10.05 -38.64
N ALA A 62 28.42 10.21 -39.92
CA ALA A 62 27.13 9.73 -40.42
C ALA A 62 27.05 8.18 -40.45
N ILE A 63 28.14 7.51 -40.82
CA ILE A 63 28.25 6.04 -40.80
C ILE A 63 28.13 5.52 -39.36
N LEU A 64 28.90 6.08 -38.43
CA LEU A 64 28.85 5.70 -37.02
C LEU A 64 27.45 5.94 -36.42
N GLY A 65 26.81 7.08 -36.71
CA GLY A 65 25.44 7.36 -36.27
C GLY A 65 24.43 6.32 -36.77
N THR A 66 24.57 5.87 -38.02
CA THR A 66 23.69 4.85 -38.61
C THR A 66 23.93 3.46 -38.01
N ILE A 67 25.20 3.10 -37.78
CA ILE A 67 25.57 1.85 -37.11
C ILE A 67 25.03 1.84 -35.68
N VAL A 68 25.20 2.93 -34.93
CA VAL A 68 24.69 3.07 -33.56
C VAL A 68 23.18 2.99 -33.52
N LEU A 69 22.47 3.60 -34.47
CA LEU A 69 21.00 3.49 -34.56
C LEU A 69 20.55 2.02 -34.71
N ALA A 70 21.16 1.28 -35.64
CA ALA A 70 20.81 -0.12 -35.87
C ALA A 70 21.21 -1.03 -34.69
N ALA A 71 22.41 -0.83 -34.13
CA ALA A 71 22.94 -1.60 -33.02
C ALA A 71 22.16 -1.36 -31.72
N ALA A 72 21.90 -0.10 -31.36
CA ALA A 72 21.15 0.27 -30.15
C ALA A 72 19.69 -0.18 -30.23
N PHE A 73 19.05 -0.12 -31.41
CA PHE A 73 17.70 -0.64 -31.60
C PHE A 73 17.66 -2.15 -31.35
N THR A 74 18.56 -2.88 -32.00
CA THR A 74 18.60 -4.34 -31.91
C THR A 74 18.98 -4.80 -30.50
N GLN A 75 19.97 -4.17 -29.87
CA GLN A 75 20.38 -4.40 -28.49
C GLN A 75 19.18 -4.28 -27.53
N THR A 76 18.51 -3.13 -27.52
CA THR A 76 17.44 -2.85 -26.56
C THR A 76 16.22 -3.73 -26.83
N ALA A 77 15.83 -3.90 -28.10
CA ALA A 77 14.70 -4.74 -28.46
C ALA A 77 14.89 -6.20 -28.02
N VAL A 78 16.05 -6.78 -28.32
CA VAL A 78 16.32 -8.20 -28.08
C VAL A 78 16.45 -8.49 -26.58
N ILE A 79 17.11 -7.62 -25.81
CA ILE A 79 17.24 -7.77 -24.35
C ILE A 79 15.89 -7.55 -23.64
N GLU A 80 15.13 -6.52 -24.00
CA GLU A 80 13.81 -6.27 -23.39
C GLU A 80 12.83 -7.41 -23.67
N ILE A 81 12.78 -7.92 -24.92
CA ILE A 81 11.92 -9.06 -25.28
C ILE A 81 12.34 -10.31 -24.50
N ALA A 82 13.63 -10.60 -24.37
CA ALA A 82 14.13 -11.73 -23.60
C ALA A 82 13.76 -11.60 -22.11
N ALA A 83 13.94 -10.42 -21.51
CA ALA A 83 13.58 -10.15 -20.11
C ALA A 83 12.07 -10.32 -19.86
N LYS A 84 11.21 -9.78 -20.74
CA LYS A 84 9.74 -9.90 -20.62
C LYS A 84 9.26 -11.35 -20.77
N ARG A 85 9.88 -12.15 -21.66
CA ARG A 85 9.56 -13.58 -21.77
C ARG A 85 9.93 -14.35 -20.51
N GLN A 86 11.13 -14.14 -19.99
CA GLN A 86 11.58 -14.76 -18.75
C GLN A 86 10.69 -14.36 -17.56
N LEU A 87 10.33 -13.08 -17.45
CA LEU A 87 9.43 -12.60 -16.42
C LEU A 87 8.07 -13.31 -16.46
N ARG A 88 7.46 -13.41 -17.64
CA ARG A 88 6.17 -14.10 -17.82
C ARG A 88 6.26 -15.56 -17.36
N ARG A 89 7.34 -16.25 -17.74
CA ARG A 89 7.58 -17.64 -17.33
C ARG A 89 7.79 -17.75 -15.82
N ILE A 90 8.61 -16.88 -15.22
CA ILE A 90 8.86 -16.86 -13.78
C ILE A 90 7.56 -16.59 -13.01
N ARG A 91 6.75 -15.62 -13.42
CA ARG A 91 5.44 -15.33 -12.80
C ARG A 91 4.51 -16.55 -12.84
N LEU A 92 4.45 -17.26 -13.96
CA LEU A 92 3.62 -18.45 -14.11
C LEU A 92 4.14 -19.64 -13.26
N LEU A 93 5.44 -19.90 -13.28
CA LEU A 93 6.06 -20.93 -12.46
C LEU A 93 5.91 -20.63 -10.96
N TYR A 94 6.10 -19.38 -10.56
CA TYR A 94 5.94 -18.96 -9.17
C TYR A 94 4.48 -19.09 -8.72
N PHE A 95 3.52 -18.69 -9.53
CA PHE A 95 2.10 -18.84 -9.21
C PHE A 95 1.71 -20.32 -9.06
N ARG A 96 2.15 -21.19 -9.98
CA ARG A 96 1.97 -22.65 -9.86
C ARG A 96 2.64 -23.20 -8.61
N ALA A 97 3.86 -22.78 -8.33
CA ALA A 97 4.59 -23.22 -7.15
C ALA A 97 3.87 -22.83 -5.85
N ILE A 98 3.31 -21.61 -5.77
CA ILE A 98 2.49 -21.18 -4.63
C ILE A 98 1.29 -22.11 -4.43
N LEU A 99 0.54 -22.43 -5.49
CA LEU A 99 -0.65 -23.29 -5.40
C LEU A 99 -0.30 -24.75 -5.05
N ARG A 100 0.91 -25.21 -5.38
CA ARG A 100 1.44 -26.54 -5.02
C ARG A 100 1.86 -26.63 -3.54
N GLN A 101 2.16 -25.51 -2.86
CA GLN A 101 2.62 -25.56 -1.46
C GLN A 101 1.56 -26.12 -0.49
N ASP A 102 2.05 -26.67 0.62
CA ASP A 102 1.25 -27.17 1.74
C ASP A 102 0.63 -26.04 2.59
N VAL A 103 -0.45 -26.35 3.33
CA VAL A 103 -1.18 -25.35 4.12
C VAL A 103 -0.35 -24.82 5.30
N SER A 104 0.56 -25.63 5.86
CA SER A 104 1.47 -25.16 6.92
C SER A 104 2.36 -24.01 6.43
N TRP A 105 2.80 -24.05 5.17
CA TRP A 105 3.55 -22.95 4.57
C TRP A 105 2.69 -21.70 4.39
N PHE A 106 1.42 -21.85 3.97
CA PHE A 106 0.49 -20.72 3.87
C PHE A 106 0.21 -20.06 5.22
N ASP A 107 0.11 -20.82 6.30
CA ASP A 107 -0.14 -20.30 7.65
C ASP A 107 1.07 -19.50 8.21
N ALA A 108 2.26 -19.72 7.65
CA ALA A 108 3.48 -18.97 7.98
C ALA A 108 3.62 -17.68 7.18
N GLN A 109 2.99 -17.58 6.00
CA GLN A 109 3.13 -16.45 5.09
C GLN A 109 1.91 -15.52 5.14
N SER A 110 2.11 -14.21 5.00
CA SER A 110 0.98 -13.31 4.81
C SER A 110 0.56 -13.28 3.33
N THR A 111 -0.75 -13.33 3.08
CA THR A 111 -1.32 -13.27 1.72
C THR A 111 -0.87 -12.02 0.97
N GLY A 112 -0.80 -10.87 1.66
CA GLY A 112 -0.28 -9.62 1.12
C GLY A 112 1.20 -9.68 0.73
N ALA A 113 2.04 -10.37 1.49
CA ALA A 113 3.45 -10.56 1.13
C ALA A 113 3.58 -11.41 -0.14
N LEU A 114 2.81 -12.49 -0.29
CA LEU A 114 2.85 -13.33 -1.50
C LEU A 114 2.43 -12.57 -2.77
N ILE A 115 1.40 -11.73 -2.66
CA ILE A 115 0.94 -10.86 -3.77
C ILE A 115 2.01 -9.82 -4.11
N SER A 116 2.59 -9.17 -3.09
CA SER A 116 3.70 -8.23 -3.27
C SER A 116 4.90 -8.90 -3.92
N MET A 117 5.24 -10.14 -3.54
CA MET A 117 6.31 -10.92 -4.18
C MET A 117 6.01 -11.20 -5.66
N LEU A 118 4.78 -11.57 -6.01
CA LEU A 118 4.39 -11.82 -7.40
C LEU A 118 4.50 -10.55 -8.28
N SER A 119 4.22 -9.38 -7.71
CA SER A 119 4.28 -8.10 -8.44
C SER A 119 5.67 -7.44 -8.37
N GLN A 120 6.11 -7.03 -7.18
CA GLN A 120 7.28 -6.18 -6.95
C GLN A 120 8.60 -6.94 -7.10
N ASN A 121 8.72 -8.14 -6.50
CA ASN A 121 9.97 -8.89 -6.59
C ASN A 121 10.23 -9.40 -8.01
N THR A 122 9.17 -9.78 -8.74
CA THR A 122 9.33 -10.17 -10.15
C THR A 122 9.71 -9.00 -11.05
N GLU A 123 9.20 -7.78 -10.79
CA GLU A 123 9.65 -6.55 -11.47
C GLU A 123 11.12 -6.24 -11.18
N GLN A 124 11.58 -6.42 -9.94
CA GLN A 124 13.00 -6.26 -9.59
C GLN A 124 13.89 -7.24 -10.36
N ILE A 125 13.46 -8.51 -10.51
CA ILE A 125 14.17 -9.48 -11.34
C ILE A 125 14.23 -9.01 -12.79
N GLU A 126 13.11 -8.55 -13.36
CA GLU A 126 13.04 -8.04 -14.75
C GLU A 126 14.01 -6.87 -14.98
N THR A 127 14.00 -5.88 -14.09
CA THR A 127 14.85 -4.69 -14.22
C THR A 127 16.34 -5.05 -14.16
N GLY A 128 16.72 -6.01 -13.31
CA GLY A 128 18.09 -6.48 -13.18
C GLY A 128 18.59 -7.30 -14.37
N ILE A 129 17.76 -8.19 -14.94
CA ILE A 129 18.16 -9.04 -16.08
C ILE A 129 18.00 -8.39 -17.45
N GLY A 130 17.21 -7.31 -17.54
CA GLY A 130 16.90 -6.61 -18.79
C GLY A 130 17.70 -5.32 -18.97
N PRO A 131 17.07 -4.13 -18.84
CA PRO A 131 17.67 -2.86 -19.25
C PRO A 131 18.92 -2.49 -18.44
N LYS A 132 18.99 -2.82 -17.14
CA LYS A 132 20.16 -2.47 -16.31
C LYS A 132 21.38 -3.31 -16.62
N LEU A 133 21.21 -4.56 -17.06
CA LEU A 133 22.31 -5.39 -17.53
C LEU A 133 22.91 -4.83 -18.83
N SER A 134 22.04 -4.41 -19.75
CA SER A 134 22.41 -3.77 -21.01
C SER A 134 23.22 -2.48 -20.76
N GLU A 135 22.68 -1.59 -19.92
CA GLU A 135 23.29 -0.31 -19.55
C GLU A 135 24.65 -0.50 -18.84
N PHE A 136 24.76 -1.46 -17.92
CA PHE A 136 26.01 -1.77 -17.26
C PHE A 136 27.10 -2.23 -18.24
N THR A 137 26.73 -3.14 -19.15
CA THR A 137 27.66 -3.69 -20.15
C THR A 137 28.16 -2.60 -21.10
N GLN A 138 27.24 -1.75 -21.57
CA GLN A 138 27.54 -0.60 -22.42
C GLN A 138 28.45 0.42 -21.73
N ASN A 139 28.16 0.75 -20.46
CA ASN A 139 28.96 1.72 -19.72
C ASN A 139 30.37 1.18 -19.42
N ILE A 140 30.50 -0.08 -19.00
CA ILE A 140 31.83 -0.67 -18.77
C ILE A 140 32.62 -0.78 -20.07
N SER A 141 32.00 -1.21 -21.18
CA SER A 141 32.72 -1.29 -22.45
C SER A 141 33.15 0.09 -22.93
N GLY A 142 32.33 1.12 -22.76
CA GLY A 142 32.68 2.51 -23.06
C GLY A 142 33.83 3.03 -22.19
N PHE A 143 33.85 2.70 -20.89
CA PHE A 143 34.95 3.05 -19.99
C PHE A 143 36.27 2.38 -20.40
N VAL A 144 36.25 1.06 -20.61
CA VAL A 144 37.44 0.29 -21.00
C VAL A 144 37.95 0.76 -22.35
N ALA A 145 37.06 0.92 -23.34
CA ALA A 145 37.43 1.40 -24.67
C ALA A 145 38.00 2.82 -24.63
N GLY A 146 37.41 3.73 -23.83
CA GLY A 146 37.91 5.10 -23.67
C GLY A 146 39.34 5.14 -23.14
N ILE A 147 39.64 4.35 -22.11
CA ILE A 147 40.98 4.26 -21.54
C ILE A 147 41.96 3.60 -22.51
N VAL A 148 41.59 2.48 -23.14
CA VAL A 148 42.46 1.76 -24.09
C VAL A 148 42.81 2.65 -25.29
N ILE A 149 41.81 3.35 -25.86
CA ILE A 149 42.03 4.28 -26.98
C ILE A 149 42.95 5.44 -26.53
N ALA A 150 42.74 6.00 -25.34
CA ALA A 150 43.61 7.07 -24.82
C ALA A 150 45.07 6.61 -24.63
N PHE A 151 45.30 5.43 -24.03
CA PHE A 151 46.64 4.85 -23.88
C PHE A 151 47.32 4.53 -25.21
N SER A 152 46.56 4.04 -26.20
CA SER A 152 47.11 3.69 -27.51
C SER A 152 47.64 4.90 -28.29
N ILE A 153 47.08 6.08 -28.05
CA ILE A 153 47.43 7.30 -28.77
C ILE A 153 48.50 8.08 -28.01
N ASN A 154 48.30 8.34 -26.71
CA ASN A 154 49.24 9.09 -25.91
C ASN A 154 49.28 8.55 -24.47
N TRP A 155 50.18 7.61 -24.23
CA TRP A 155 50.34 6.97 -22.93
C TRP A 155 50.88 7.95 -21.86
N LYS A 156 51.76 8.90 -22.20
CA LYS A 156 52.35 9.85 -21.24
C LYS A 156 51.29 10.76 -20.62
N GLN A 157 50.44 11.35 -21.47
CA GLN A 157 49.35 12.23 -21.00
C GLN A 157 48.24 11.43 -20.32
N THR A 158 47.93 10.23 -20.82
CA THR A 158 46.92 9.35 -20.21
C THR A 158 47.36 8.90 -18.81
N LEU A 159 48.66 8.64 -18.59
CA LEU A 159 49.18 8.29 -17.25
C LEU A 159 48.94 9.42 -16.23
N VAL A 160 49.17 10.68 -16.63
CA VAL A 160 48.90 11.86 -15.81
C VAL A 160 47.39 11.99 -15.52
N ALA A 161 46.55 11.74 -16.52
CA ALA A 161 45.10 11.73 -16.34
C ALA A 161 44.65 10.59 -15.39
N CYS A 162 45.26 9.41 -15.50
CA CYS A 162 45.00 8.27 -14.63
C CYS A 162 45.47 8.49 -13.19
N ALA A 163 46.54 9.26 -12.96
CA ALA A 163 47.00 9.61 -11.61
C ALA A 163 45.96 10.41 -10.80
N LEU A 164 44.98 11.02 -11.48
CA LEU A 164 43.87 11.75 -10.87
C LEU A 164 42.63 10.87 -10.60
N LEU A 165 42.56 9.66 -11.17
CA LEU A 165 41.45 8.74 -10.95
C LEU A 165 41.31 8.31 -9.47
N PRO A 166 42.39 8.01 -8.70
CA PRO A 166 42.28 7.70 -7.28
C PRO A 166 41.63 8.83 -6.47
N LEU A 167 41.91 10.10 -6.79
CA LEU A 167 41.30 11.25 -6.11
C LEU A 167 39.78 11.29 -6.35
N VAL A 168 39.36 11.05 -7.58
CA VAL A 168 37.95 10.96 -7.96
C VAL A 168 37.27 9.78 -7.25
N VAL A 169 37.91 8.59 -7.23
CA VAL A 169 37.41 7.41 -6.52
C VAL A 169 37.26 7.65 -5.02
N VAL A 170 38.23 8.31 -4.38
CA VAL A 170 38.15 8.68 -2.96
C VAL A 170 36.95 9.61 -2.71
N ALA A 171 36.76 10.65 -3.53
CA ALA A 171 35.62 11.55 -3.41
C ALA A 171 34.26 10.81 -3.56
N PHE A 172 34.14 9.91 -4.53
CA PHE A 172 32.94 9.08 -4.72
C PHE A 172 32.73 8.06 -3.59
N SER A 173 33.80 7.50 -3.04
CA SER A 173 33.70 6.56 -1.91
C SER A 173 33.24 7.26 -0.63
N LEU A 174 33.79 8.45 -0.35
CA LEU A 174 33.37 9.29 0.77
C LEU A 174 31.90 9.72 0.62
N PHE A 175 31.48 10.07 -0.60
CA PHE A 175 30.07 10.31 -0.93
C PHE A 175 29.18 9.13 -0.51
N GLY A 176 29.52 7.91 -0.96
CA GLY A 176 28.75 6.72 -0.67
C GLY A 176 28.63 6.40 0.83
N VAL A 177 29.73 6.55 1.58
CA VAL A 177 29.77 6.29 3.02
C VAL A 177 28.94 7.32 3.79
N LEU A 178 29.13 8.62 3.52
CA LEU A 178 28.38 9.69 4.19
C LEU A 178 26.88 9.58 3.85
N MET A 179 26.55 9.32 2.59
CA MET A 179 25.17 9.09 2.14
C MET A 179 24.50 7.96 2.92
N LYS A 180 25.17 6.81 3.06
CA LYS A 180 24.64 5.68 3.81
C LYS A 180 24.45 6.02 5.28
N TYR A 181 25.46 6.61 5.93
CA TYR A 181 25.41 6.94 7.35
C TYR A 181 24.26 7.89 7.68
N PHE A 182 24.14 9.01 6.94
CA PHE A 182 23.11 10.01 7.19
C PHE A 182 21.72 9.52 6.81
N THR A 183 21.56 8.76 5.71
CA THR A 183 20.25 8.21 5.30
C THR A 183 19.68 7.24 6.35
N VAL A 184 20.53 6.41 6.97
CA VAL A 184 20.09 5.50 8.05
C VAL A 184 19.67 6.29 9.29
N LYS A 185 20.49 7.28 9.69
CA LYS A 185 20.21 8.11 10.87
C LYS A 185 18.93 8.95 10.71
N GLU A 186 18.72 9.46 9.50
CA GLU A 186 17.50 10.16 9.09
C GLU A 186 16.29 9.21 9.20
N LEU A 187 16.33 8.05 8.55
CA LEU A 187 15.24 7.07 8.58
C LEU A 187 14.84 6.67 10.02
N GLN A 188 15.83 6.51 10.90
CA GLN A 188 15.59 6.22 12.32
C GLN A 188 14.85 7.37 13.03
N ALA A 189 15.35 8.62 12.91
CA ALA A 189 14.73 9.78 13.53
C ALA A 189 13.26 9.96 13.09
N TYR A 190 12.98 9.67 11.82
CA TYR A 190 11.63 9.75 11.28
C TYR A 190 10.73 8.58 11.60
N SER A 191 11.27 7.37 11.71
CA SER A 191 10.46 6.22 12.17
C SER A 191 9.85 6.49 13.55
N SER A 192 10.55 7.23 14.42
CA SER A 192 10.05 7.62 15.75
C SER A 192 8.89 8.63 15.67
N ALA A 193 9.01 9.70 14.87
CA ALA A 193 7.90 10.63 14.63
C ALA A 193 6.71 9.90 13.95
N GLY A 194 7.03 8.98 13.04
CA GLY A 194 6.10 8.11 12.34
C GLY A 194 5.26 7.25 13.28
N SER A 195 5.90 6.64 14.27
CA SER A 195 5.25 5.83 15.29
C SER A 195 4.24 6.64 16.10
N ILE A 196 4.61 7.87 16.51
CA ILE A 196 3.74 8.76 17.30
C ILE A 196 2.48 9.12 16.51
N ALA A 197 2.64 9.59 15.27
CA ALA A 197 1.48 9.94 14.45
C ALA A 197 0.61 8.72 14.10
N GLY A 198 1.21 7.55 13.88
CA GLY A 198 0.47 6.30 13.67
C GLY A 198 -0.39 5.91 14.88
N GLU A 199 0.16 6.04 16.08
CA GLU A 199 -0.52 5.80 17.34
C GLU A 199 -1.68 6.78 17.59
N VAL A 200 -1.40 8.09 17.48
CA VAL A 200 -2.37 9.17 17.70
C VAL A 200 -3.55 9.07 16.74
N LEU A 201 -3.30 8.80 15.45
CA LEU A 201 -4.37 8.66 14.47
C LEU A 201 -5.21 7.40 14.67
N ALA A 202 -4.60 6.30 15.13
CA ALA A 202 -5.34 5.09 15.49
C ALA A 202 -6.24 5.33 16.72
N ALA A 203 -5.78 6.12 17.68
CA ALA A 203 -6.50 6.47 18.90
C ALA A 203 -7.18 7.85 18.85
N ILE A 204 -7.51 8.37 17.65
CA ILE A 204 -7.95 9.78 17.49
C ILE A 204 -9.20 10.12 18.31
N ARG A 205 -10.14 9.17 18.47
CA ARG A 205 -11.33 9.37 19.31
C ARG A 205 -10.96 9.61 20.77
N THR A 206 -9.97 8.87 21.28
CA THR A 206 -9.44 9.02 22.63
C THR A 206 -8.72 10.35 22.80
N VAL A 207 -7.85 10.72 21.84
CA VAL A 207 -7.12 12.00 21.87
C VAL A 207 -8.08 13.19 21.91
N VAL A 208 -9.11 13.17 21.05
CA VAL A 208 -10.12 14.23 20.96
C VAL A 208 -11.04 14.26 22.19
N ALA A 209 -11.42 13.11 22.76
CA ALA A 209 -12.25 13.03 23.97
C ALA A 209 -11.55 13.64 25.21
N PHE A 210 -10.24 13.45 25.35
CA PHE A 210 -9.44 14.00 26.45
C PHE A 210 -8.79 15.36 26.11
N GLY A 211 -9.08 15.93 24.94
CA GLY A 211 -8.59 17.25 24.52
C GLY A 211 -7.06 17.35 24.36
N GLY A 212 -6.39 16.23 24.07
CA GLY A 212 -4.93 16.12 24.01
C GLY A 212 -4.31 16.50 22.66
N GLU A 213 -5.05 17.14 21.75
CA GLU A 213 -4.58 17.41 20.39
C GLU A 213 -3.28 18.25 20.35
N GLU A 214 -3.18 19.29 21.18
CA GLU A 214 -1.97 20.14 21.27
C GLU A 214 -0.78 19.44 21.91
N LYS A 215 -1.03 18.59 22.92
CA LYS A 215 0.01 17.81 23.58
C LYS A 215 0.67 16.83 22.60
N GLU A 216 -0.14 16.13 21.82
CA GLU A 216 0.34 15.21 20.79
C GLU A 216 0.98 15.94 19.61
N LEU A 217 0.49 17.14 19.26
CA LEU A 217 1.13 17.99 18.26
C LEU A 217 2.54 18.41 18.71
N ASN A 218 2.71 18.85 19.95
CA ASN A 218 4.01 19.23 20.51
C ASN A 218 4.98 18.04 20.60
N ARG A 219 4.44 16.87 20.99
CA ARG A 219 5.20 15.61 21.02
C ARG A 219 5.70 15.22 19.63
N TYR A 220 4.84 15.33 18.61
CA TYR A 220 5.23 15.13 17.21
C TYR A 220 6.29 16.14 16.78
N ALA A 221 6.06 17.45 16.98
CA ALA A 221 6.95 18.54 16.59
C ALA A 221 8.36 18.42 17.21
N THR A 222 8.48 17.92 18.44
CA THR A 222 9.77 17.72 19.10
C THR A 222 10.61 16.62 18.42
N HIS A 223 9.96 15.53 17.99
CA HIS A 223 10.63 14.45 17.25
C HIS A 223 10.91 14.84 15.79
N GLU A 224 10.04 15.67 15.23
CA GLU A 224 10.14 16.29 13.91
C GLU A 224 11.40 17.19 13.83
N TYR A 225 11.57 18.14 14.77
CA TYR A 225 12.74 19.03 14.84
C TYR A 225 14.09 18.28 14.96
N LYS A 226 14.11 17.19 15.74
CA LYS A 226 15.31 16.32 15.84
C LYS A 226 15.66 15.72 14.49
N ALA A 227 14.65 15.26 13.76
CA ALA A 227 14.83 14.69 12.44
C ALA A 227 15.23 15.76 11.42
N GLU A 228 14.75 17.00 11.57
CA GLU A 228 15.19 18.14 10.77
C GLU A 228 16.66 18.48 10.93
N SER A 229 17.15 18.54 12.16
CA SER A 229 18.56 18.80 12.40
C SER A 229 19.49 17.75 11.75
N VAL A 230 19.03 16.50 11.60
CA VAL A 230 19.75 15.42 10.91
C VAL A 230 19.68 15.59 9.40
N GLY A 231 18.52 15.97 8.86
CA GLY A 231 18.33 16.28 7.43
C GLY A 231 19.21 17.44 6.96
N ILE A 232 19.30 18.51 7.74
CA ILE A 232 20.18 19.66 7.43
C ILE A 232 21.65 19.21 7.36
N LYS A 233 22.13 18.49 8.38
CA LYS A 233 23.52 17.96 8.41
C LYS A 233 23.82 17.04 7.23
N LYS A 234 22.87 16.16 6.87
CA LYS A 234 22.99 15.29 5.70
C LYS A 234 23.20 16.11 4.44
N SER A 235 22.35 17.10 4.21
CA SER A 235 22.38 17.84 2.95
C SER A 235 23.57 18.78 2.83
N THR A 236 24.04 19.38 3.92
CA THR A 236 25.30 20.13 3.91
C THR A 236 26.48 19.20 3.58
N ALA A 237 26.51 18.00 4.16
CA ALA A 237 27.53 17.01 3.82
C ALA A 237 27.43 16.57 2.34
N MET A 238 26.22 16.39 1.81
CA MET A 238 26.00 16.05 0.41
C MET A 238 26.42 17.17 -0.55
N GLY A 239 26.07 18.42 -0.25
CA GLY A 239 26.45 19.59 -1.04
C GLY A 239 27.97 19.75 -1.10
N GLY A 240 28.66 19.62 0.05
CA GLY A 240 30.12 19.68 0.11
C GLY A 240 30.81 18.58 -0.68
N VAL A 241 30.30 17.35 -0.65
CA VAL A 241 30.87 16.25 -1.45
C VAL A 241 30.59 16.44 -2.95
N GLY A 242 29.38 16.88 -3.32
CA GLY A 242 29.03 17.17 -4.72
C GLY A 242 29.87 18.30 -5.31
N GLY A 243 30.10 19.37 -4.55
CA GLY A 243 31.04 20.43 -4.89
C GLY A 243 32.46 19.92 -5.06
N SER A 244 32.93 19.04 -4.16
CA SER A 244 34.28 18.46 -4.20
C SER A 244 34.52 17.61 -5.44
N ILE A 245 33.52 16.82 -5.87
CA ILE A 245 33.58 16.03 -7.11
C ILE A 245 33.69 16.96 -8.32
N THR A 246 32.85 17.99 -8.38
CA THR A 246 32.85 18.98 -9.47
C THR A 246 34.18 19.71 -9.57
N PHE A 247 34.73 20.14 -8.43
CA PHE A 247 36.04 20.76 -8.31
C PHE A 247 37.16 19.85 -8.85
N SER A 248 37.18 18.59 -8.43
CA SER A 248 38.18 17.61 -8.87
C SER A 248 38.15 17.41 -10.39
N VAL A 249 36.96 17.41 -11.01
CA VAL A 249 36.83 17.28 -12.48
C VAL A 249 37.42 18.49 -13.19
N TYR A 250 37.12 19.72 -12.75
CA TYR A 250 37.68 20.93 -13.38
C TYR A 250 39.19 21.07 -13.17
N CYS A 251 39.71 20.73 -11.99
CA CYS A 251 41.15 20.69 -11.75
C CYS A 251 41.85 19.64 -12.60
N SER A 252 41.22 18.48 -12.79
CA SER A 252 41.75 17.43 -13.67
C SER A 252 41.80 17.89 -15.12
N ALA A 253 40.77 18.60 -15.59
CA ALA A 253 40.75 19.21 -16.93
C ALA A 253 41.93 20.17 -17.11
N ALA A 254 42.11 21.10 -16.17
CA ALA A 254 43.17 22.10 -16.21
C ALA A 254 44.56 21.45 -16.28
N LEU A 255 44.81 20.41 -15.46
CA LEU A 255 46.09 19.70 -15.42
C LEU A 255 46.36 18.91 -16.71
N ILE A 256 45.34 18.22 -17.24
CA ILE A 256 45.45 17.46 -18.50
C ILE A 256 45.78 18.39 -19.68
N PHE A 257 45.19 19.58 -19.73
CA PHE A 257 45.49 20.58 -20.77
C PHE A 257 46.85 21.23 -20.59
N TRP A 258 47.23 21.61 -19.37
CA TRP A 258 48.55 22.20 -19.11
C TRP A 258 49.69 21.27 -19.53
N TYR A 259 49.61 20.00 -19.12
CA TYR A 259 50.61 19.00 -19.51
C TYR A 259 50.54 18.66 -21.01
N GLY A 260 49.32 18.62 -21.59
CA GLY A 260 49.14 18.40 -23.02
C GLY A 260 49.77 19.50 -23.88
N ILE A 261 49.60 20.77 -23.51
CA ILE A 261 50.21 21.92 -24.20
C ILE A 261 51.74 21.88 -24.10
N LYS A 262 52.28 21.47 -22.94
CA LYS A 262 53.71 21.26 -22.77
C LYS A 262 54.25 20.20 -23.74
N LEU A 263 53.56 19.07 -23.89
CA LEU A 263 53.95 18.00 -24.83
C LEU A 263 53.87 18.43 -26.30
N ILE A 264 52.93 19.31 -26.65
CA ILE A 264 52.86 19.91 -28.01
C ILE A 264 54.07 20.82 -28.25
N ASN A 265 54.46 21.66 -27.29
CA ASN A 265 55.65 22.51 -27.40
C ASN A 265 56.96 21.71 -27.56
N GLU A 266 57.01 20.50 -26.97
CA GLU A 266 58.14 19.57 -27.10
C GLU A 266 58.08 18.75 -28.42
N ASN A 267 57.11 19.03 -29.31
CA ASN A 267 56.84 18.31 -30.57
C ASN A 267 56.59 16.80 -30.40
N GLU A 268 56.21 16.35 -29.21
CA GLU A 268 55.94 14.93 -28.93
C GLU A 268 54.52 14.51 -29.33
N THR A 269 53.58 15.46 -29.45
CA THR A 269 52.14 15.16 -29.60
C THR A 269 51.38 16.22 -30.42
N ASP A 270 50.32 15.79 -31.10
CA ASP A 270 49.38 16.63 -31.87
C ASP A 270 48.17 17.13 -31.05
N ALA A 271 47.64 18.30 -31.40
CA ALA A 271 46.56 19.00 -30.69
C ALA A 271 45.28 18.15 -30.52
N GLY A 272 44.87 17.42 -31.56
CA GLY A 272 43.73 16.51 -31.50
C GLY A 272 43.95 15.31 -30.57
N SER A 273 45.20 14.86 -30.37
CA SER A 273 45.52 13.81 -29.40
C SER A 273 45.31 14.27 -27.96
N VAL A 274 45.68 15.53 -27.66
CA VAL A 274 45.46 16.14 -26.34
C VAL A 274 43.97 16.24 -26.01
N VAL A 275 43.16 16.68 -26.98
CA VAL A 275 41.70 16.77 -26.84
C VAL A 275 41.06 15.39 -26.69
N LEU A 276 41.54 14.39 -27.43
CA LEU A 276 41.04 13.02 -27.34
C LEU A 276 41.25 12.42 -25.94
N VAL A 277 42.46 12.53 -25.39
CA VAL A 277 42.78 11.98 -24.06
C VAL A 277 41.88 12.65 -23.00
N PHE A 278 41.73 13.97 -23.08
CA PHE A 278 40.84 14.72 -22.19
C PHE A 278 39.38 14.24 -22.25
N ILE A 279 38.77 14.21 -23.44
CA ILE A 279 37.35 13.84 -23.57
C ILE A 279 37.13 12.37 -23.19
N ASN A 280 38.01 11.45 -23.60
CA ASN A 280 37.86 10.03 -23.29
C ASN A 280 38.04 9.71 -21.80
N VAL A 281 38.92 10.42 -21.08
CA VAL A 281 39.06 10.23 -19.62
C VAL A 281 37.84 10.76 -18.88
N ILE A 282 37.28 11.90 -19.28
CA ILE A 282 36.04 12.43 -18.69
C ILE A 282 34.85 11.53 -19.03
N MET A 283 34.66 11.17 -20.30
CA MET A 283 33.58 10.26 -20.72
C MET A 283 33.73 8.89 -20.03
N GLY A 284 34.94 8.37 -19.91
CA GLY A 284 35.23 7.15 -19.15
C GLY A 284 34.80 7.28 -17.69
N SER A 285 35.13 8.40 -17.05
CA SER A 285 34.71 8.67 -15.66
C SER A 285 33.19 8.74 -15.52
N ILE A 286 32.48 9.35 -16.48
CA ILE A 286 31.01 9.39 -16.53
C ILE A 286 30.42 8.00 -16.75
N TYR A 287 30.98 7.20 -17.66
CA TYR A 287 30.56 5.82 -17.90
C TYR A 287 30.71 4.97 -16.64
N LEU A 288 31.85 5.08 -15.95
CA LEU A 288 32.08 4.39 -14.69
C LEU A 288 31.09 4.85 -13.61
N GLY A 289 30.85 6.16 -13.51
CA GLY A 289 29.87 6.75 -12.59
C GLY A 289 28.44 6.27 -12.84
N ASN A 290 28.06 6.03 -14.11
CA ASN A 290 26.75 5.49 -14.47
C ASN A 290 26.67 3.95 -14.32
N ALA A 291 27.78 3.22 -14.43
CA ALA A 291 27.82 1.78 -14.27
C ALA A 291 27.67 1.33 -12.80
N LEU A 292 28.29 2.04 -11.86
CA LEU A 292 28.31 1.64 -10.44
C LEU A 292 26.90 1.51 -9.81
N PRO A 293 25.95 2.45 -10.01
CA PRO A 293 24.59 2.31 -9.49
C PRO A 293 23.83 1.09 -10.03
N CYS A 294 24.17 0.57 -11.22
CA CYS A 294 23.55 -0.64 -11.77
C CYS A 294 23.79 -1.88 -10.90
N PHE A 295 24.90 -1.91 -10.14
CA PHE A 295 25.23 -3.02 -9.26
C PHE A 295 24.15 -3.25 -8.19
N GLN A 296 23.56 -2.17 -7.65
CA GLN A 296 22.47 -2.27 -6.69
C GLN A 296 21.26 -3.02 -7.25
N PHE A 297 20.94 -2.82 -8.54
CA PHE A 297 19.84 -3.52 -9.19
C PHE A 297 20.12 -5.02 -9.35
N PHE A 298 21.38 -5.41 -9.58
CA PHE A 298 21.76 -6.82 -9.63
C PHE A 298 21.66 -7.49 -8.25
N VAL A 299 22.10 -6.81 -7.19
CA VAL A 299 21.95 -7.29 -5.81
C VAL A 299 20.47 -7.44 -5.45
N ASN A 300 19.65 -6.43 -5.75
CA ASN A 300 18.21 -6.48 -5.50
C ASN A 300 17.54 -7.60 -6.31
N ALA A 301 17.86 -7.75 -7.59
CA ALA A 301 17.34 -8.82 -8.44
C ALA A 301 17.75 -10.20 -7.95
N ARG A 302 18.99 -10.37 -7.46
CA ARG A 302 19.47 -11.62 -6.85
C ARG A 302 18.73 -11.94 -5.55
N SER A 303 18.53 -10.95 -4.68
CA SER A 303 17.79 -11.12 -3.42
C SER A 303 16.32 -11.49 -3.68
N ALA A 304 15.67 -10.79 -4.63
CA ALA A 304 14.31 -11.09 -5.06
C ALA A 304 14.21 -12.49 -5.69
N ALA A 305 15.16 -12.83 -6.56
CA ALA A 305 15.25 -14.15 -7.17
C ALA A 305 15.43 -15.24 -6.13
N GLN A 306 16.28 -15.08 -5.11
CA GLN A 306 16.50 -16.09 -4.06
C GLN A 306 15.20 -16.48 -3.35
N VAL A 307 14.34 -15.51 -3.03
CA VAL A 307 13.04 -15.77 -2.40
C VAL A 307 12.07 -16.45 -3.37
N VAL A 308 11.91 -15.90 -4.57
CA VAL A 308 10.99 -16.45 -5.59
C VAL A 308 11.40 -17.86 -6.00
N PHE A 309 12.70 -18.06 -6.23
CA PHE A 309 13.29 -19.33 -6.64
C PHE A 309 13.30 -20.34 -5.51
N GLY A 310 13.50 -19.90 -4.26
CA GLY A 310 13.36 -20.73 -3.08
C GLY A 310 11.96 -21.32 -2.96
N THR A 311 10.91 -20.55 -3.25
CA THR A 311 9.53 -21.08 -3.29
C THR A 311 9.28 -22.00 -4.49
N ILE A 312 9.84 -21.70 -5.67
CA ILE A 312 9.66 -22.56 -6.85
C ILE A 312 10.33 -23.93 -6.68
N GLU A 313 11.51 -23.95 -6.05
CA GLU A 313 12.29 -25.18 -5.87
C GLU A 313 11.97 -25.92 -4.57
N ARG A 314 11.20 -25.31 -3.66
CA ARG A 314 10.73 -25.97 -2.45
C ARG A 314 9.81 -27.13 -2.83
N ASP A 315 10.24 -28.35 -2.51
CA ASP A 315 9.39 -29.53 -2.56
C ASP A 315 8.58 -29.59 -1.26
N PRO A 316 7.23 -29.45 -1.30
CA PRO A 316 6.42 -29.46 -0.10
C PRO A 316 6.37 -30.87 0.51
N PRO A 317 6.36 -31.01 1.85
CA PRO A 317 6.22 -32.32 2.50
C PRO A 317 4.93 -33.05 2.08
N ILE A 318 3.84 -32.30 1.93
CA ILE A 318 2.56 -32.78 1.40
C ILE A 318 2.43 -32.25 -0.03
N ASP A 319 2.93 -33.03 -0.98
CA ASP A 319 2.83 -32.71 -2.40
C ASP A 319 1.56 -33.30 -3.01
N LYS A 320 0.77 -32.44 -3.65
CA LYS A 320 -0.52 -32.78 -4.27
C LYS A 320 -0.37 -33.37 -5.66
N ASP A 321 0.75 -33.10 -6.33
CA ASP A 321 1.03 -33.57 -7.70
C ASP A 321 1.79 -34.91 -7.70
N LYS A 322 2.21 -35.39 -6.52
CA LYS A 322 2.91 -36.67 -6.39
C LYS A 322 1.94 -37.83 -6.64
N PRO A 323 2.28 -38.78 -7.52
CA PRO A 323 1.43 -39.93 -7.79
C PRO A 323 1.32 -40.82 -6.54
N GLY A 324 0.08 -41.15 -6.16
CA GLY A 324 -0.25 -42.05 -5.07
C GLY A 324 -1.25 -43.14 -5.50
N LEU A 325 -1.66 -43.97 -4.55
CA LEU A 325 -2.67 -45.02 -4.80
C LEU A 325 -4.05 -44.38 -4.99
N LYS A 326 -4.72 -44.68 -6.11
CA LYS A 326 -6.12 -44.32 -6.33
C LYS A 326 -7.02 -45.45 -5.81
N LEU A 327 -8.00 -45.12 -4.98
CA LEU A 327 -8.98 -46.08 -4.48
C LEU A 327 -10.20 -46.10 -5.43
N PRO A 328 -10.42 -47.18 -6.21
CA PRO A 328 -11.53 -47.25 -7.16
C PRO A 328 -12.90 -47.38 -6.47
N ASN A 329 -12.97 -48.06 -5.33
CA ASN A 329 -14.21 -48.34 -4.60
C ASN A 329 -14.18 -47.69 -3.20
N PHE A 330 -14.15 -46.36 -3.13
CA PHE A 330 -14.28 -45.64 -1.85
C PHE A 330 -15.71 -45.80 -1.32
N VAL A 331 -15.90 -46.32 -0.10
CA VAL A 331 -17.21 -46.56 0.53
C VAL A 331 -17.43 -45.58 1.69
N GLY A 332 -16.36 -45.13 2.33
CA GLY A 332 -16.37 -44.06 3.33
C GLY A 332 -15.75 -44.45 4.68
N ASN A 333 -15.13 -45.62 4.81
CA ASN A 333 -14.59 -46.06 6.11
C ASN A 333 -13.22 -45.43 6.39
N ILE A 334 -13.09 -44.77 7.54
CA ILE A 334 -11.85 -44.10 7.97
C ILE A 334 -11.56 -44.40 9.43
N THR A 335 -10.31 -44.70 9.77
CA THR A 335 -9.88 -45.00 11.15
C THR A 335 -8.68 -44.14 11.54
N PHE A 336 -8.77 -43.50 12.70
CA PHE A 336 -7.71 -42.76 13.38
C PHE A 336 -7.16 -43.65 14.49
N THR A 337 -5.85 -43.87 14.49
CA THR A 337 -5.15 -44.73 15.46
C THR A 337 -4.06 -43.95 16.17
N ASP A 338 -4.22 -43.77 17.49
CA ASP A 338 -3.30 -43.10 18.42
C ASP A 338 -2.71 -41.78 17.89
N ILE A 339 -3.58 -40.89 17.44
CA ILE A 339 -3.19 -39.63 16.80
C ILE A 339 -2.76 -38.58 17.81
N ASP A 340 -1.51 -38.14 17.68
CA ASP A 340 -1.00 -36.93 18.32
C ASP A 340 -0.79 -35.84 17.27
N PHE A 341 -1.17 -34.60 17.58
CA PHE A 341 -1.00 -33.48 16.67
C PHE A 341 -0.71 -32.16 17.38
N SER A 342 0.29 -31.44 16.86
CA SER A 342 0.57 -30.04 17.16
C SER A 342 0.68 -29.24 15.87
N TYR A 343 0.16 -28.01 15.84
CA TYR A 343 0.35 -27.14 14.68
C TYR A 343 1.82 -26.75 14.54
N PRO A 344 2.41 -26.77 13.33
CA PRO A 344 3.84 -26.52 13.14
C PRO A 344 4.35 -25.18 13.67
N ARG A 345 3.49 -24.16 13.70
CA ARG A 345 3.83 -22.81 14.21
C ARG A 345 3.85 -22.73 15.75
N ARG A 346 3.25 -23.71 16.43
CA ARG A 346 3.16 -23.80 17.90
C ARG A 346 3.39 -25.26 18.32
N PRO A 347 4.60 -25.79 18.11
CA PRO A 347 4.90 -27.20 18.38
C PRO A 347 4.70 -27.54 19.87
N ASP A 348 4.93 -26.57 20.76
CA ASP A 348 4.82 -26.72 22.22
C ASP A 348 3.38 -26.97 22.70
N ILE A 349 2.38 -26.63 21.88
CA ILE A 349 0.97 -26.79 22.23
C ILE A 349 0.40 -28.00 21.48
N GLN A 350 0.29 -29.11 22.20
CA GLN A 350 -0.34 -30.32 21.69
C GLN A 350 -1.86 -30.18 21.69
N ILE A 351 -2.45 -30.27 20.48
CA ILE A 351 -3.88 -30.09 20.24
C ILE A 351 -4.63 -31.41 20.33
N LEU A 352 -4.10 -32.50 19.77
CA LEU A 352 -4.68 -33.84 19.88
C LEU A 352 -3.71 -34.76 20.62
N LYS A 353 -4.24 -35.60 21.53
CA LYS A 353 -3.48 -36.47 22.42
C LYS A 353 -4.04 -37.89 22.36
N LYS A 354 -3.30 -38.84 21.76
CA LYS A 354 -3.69 -40.25 21.58
C LYS A 354 -5.15 -40.42 21.10
N PHE A 355 -5.52 -39.65 20.09
CA PHE A 355 -6.89 -39.61 19.58
C PHE A 355 -7.20 -40.83 18.70
N ASN A 356 -8.32 -41.51 18.98
CA ASN A 356 -8.77 -42.72 18.29
C ASN A 356 -10.23 -42.56 17.82
N LEU A 357 -10.53 -42.86 16.56
CA LEU A 357 -11.87 -42.69 15.98
C LEU A 357 -12.06 -43.61 14.79
N SER A 358 -13.20 -44.30 14.71
CA SER A 358 -13.66 -45.02 13.53
C SER A 358 -14.90 -44.36 12.92
N LEU A 359 -14.78 -43.91 11.67
CA LEU A 359 -15.88 -43.46 10.82
C LEU A 359 -16.36 -44.64 9.98
N GLU A 360 -17.59 -45.07 10.20
CA GLU A 360 -18.24 -46.13 9.41
C GLU A 360 -19.01 -45.53 8.23
N SER A 361 -19.06 -46.26 7.12
CA SER A 361 -19.77 -45.80 5.92
C SER A 361 -21.24 -45.49 6.18
N GLY A 362 -21.69 -44.34 5.68
CA GLY A 362 -23.10 -43.91 5.71
C GLY A 362 -23.57 -43.38 7.06
N LYS A 363 -22.72 -43.40 8.10
CA LYS A 363 -23.02 -42.82 9.41
C LYS A 363 -22.61 -41.36 9.51
N THR A 364 -23.32 -40.62 10.35
CA THR A 364 -23.04 -39.22 10.69
C THR A 364 -22.37 -39.16 12.07
N VAL A 365 -21.15 -38.64 12.11
CA VAL A 365 -20.36 -38.43 13.32
C VAL A 365 -20.28 -36.95 13.64
N ALA A 366 -20.74 -36.58 14.84
CA ALA A 366 -20.71 -35.21 15.34
C ALA A 366 -19.57 -34.98 16.32
N LEU A 367 -18.87 -33.85 16.17
CA LEU A 367 -17.75 -33.40 17.00
C LEU A 367 -18.18 -32.18 17.81
N VAL A 368 -18.12 -32.30 19.14
CA VAL A 368 -18.56 -31.28 20.10
C VAL A 368 -17.45 -31.02 21.12
N GLY A 369 -17.39 -29.83 21.67
CA GLY A 369 -16.45 -29.52 22.75
C GLY A 369 -16.20 -28.02 22.87
N PRO A 370 -15.50 -27.58 23.93
CA PRO A 370 -15.13 -26.18 24.10
C PRO A 370 -14.27 -25.68 22.93
N SER A 371 -14.15 -24.37 22.76
CA SER A 371 -13.21 -23.78 21.80
C SER A 371 -11.77 -24.23 22.09
N GLY A 372 -11.01 -24.55 21.04
CA GLY A 372 -9.63 -25.05 21.17
C GLY A 372 -9.48 -26.54 21.52
N SER A 373 -10.57 -27.31 21.56
CA SER A 373 -10.55 -28.76 21.83
C SER A 373 -10.05 -29.65 20.69
N GLY A 374 -9.82 -29.10 19.49
CA GLY A 374 -9.30 -29.84 18.32
C GLY A 374 -10.35 -30.28 17.29
N LYS A 375 -11.60 -29.80 17.35
CA LYS A 375 -12.70 -30.19 16.44
C LYS A 375 -12.37 -29.97 14.95
N SER A 376 -12.11 -28.72 14.54
CA SER A 376 -11.77 -28.38 13.15
C SER A 376 -10.42 -28.96 12.73
N THR A 377 -9.54 -29.29 13.68
CA THR A 377 -8.27 -29.98 13.39
C THR A 377 -8.51 -31.37 12.80
N ILE A 378 -9.55 -32.10 13.23
CA ILE A 378 -9.91 -33.40 12.66
C ILE A 378 -10.31 -33.26 11.19
N ILE A 379 -11.12 -32.25 10.84
CA ILE A 379 -11.48 -31.94 9.45
C ILE A 379 -10.23 -31.59 8.62
N GLN A 380 -9.32 -30.82 9.18
CA GLN A 380 -8.07 -30.44 8.49
C GLN A 380 -7.14 -31.64 8.26
N LEU A 381 -7.10 -32.60 9.19
CA LEU A 381 -6.37 -33.87 9.03
C LEU A 381 -7.04 -34.78 7.99
N LEU A 382 -8.38 -34.83 7.95
CA LEU A 382 -9.12 -35.55 6.90
C LEU A 382 -8.88 -34.95 5.51
N LEU A 383 -8.81 -33.63 5.37
CA LEU A 383 -8.42 -32.96 4.11
C LEU A 383 -6.93 -33.14 3.79
N ARG A 384 -6.17 -33.75 4.70
CA ARG A 384 -4.70 -33.88 4.67
C ARG A 384 -4.04 -32.53 4.39
N PHE A 385 -4.51 -31.49 5.08
CA PHE A 385 -3.82 -30.18 5.12
C PHE A 385 -2.60 -30.24 6.02
N TYR A 386 -2.63 -31.15 7.00
CA TYR A 386 -1.53 -31.49 7.89
C TYR A 386 -1.43 -33.01 8.01
N ASP A 387 -0.23 -33.50 8.28
CA ASP A 387 -0.02 -34.88 8.72
C ASP A 387 0.05 -34.91 10.26
N PRO A 388 -0.41 -35.99 10.91
CA PRO A 388 -0.33 -36.13 12.35
C PRO A 388 1.13 -36.31 12.80
N THR A 389 1.48 -35.80 13.99
CA THR A 389 2.83 -35.87 14.58
C THR A 389 3.19 -37.29 14.98
N SER A 390 2.22 -38.03 15.52
CA SER A 390 2.30 -39.48 15.82
C SER A 390 0.96 -40.13 15.48
N GLY A 391 0.97 -41.45 15.27
CA GLY A 391 -0.21 -42.22 14.87
C GLY A 391 -0.46 -42.25 13.36
N VAL A 392 -1.50 -42.97 12.95
CA VAL A 392 -1.83 -43.23 11.54
C VAL A 392 -3.33 -43.06 11.29
N ILE A 393 -3.67 -42.41 10.17
CA ILE A 393 -5.04 -42.29 9.66
C ILE A 393 -5.17 -43.24 8.47
N LYS A 394 -6.03 -44.25 8.57
CA LYS A 394 -6.26 -45.24 7.50
C LYS A 394 -7.62 -45.01 6.86
N VAL A 395 -7.64 -44.91 5.55
CA VAL A 395 -8.83 -44.82 4.70
C VAL A 395 -8.99 -46.17 3.99
N GLU A 396 -10.10 -46.87 4.22
CA GLU A 396 -10.34 -48.24 3.72
C GLU A 396 -9.15 -49.18 3.99
N GLY A 397 -8.53 -49.05 5.18
CA GLY A 397 -7.37 -49.84 5.61
C GLY A 397 -6.01 -49.36 5.09
N THR A 398 -5.96 -48.41 4.15
CA THR A 398 -4.72 -47.85 3.59
C THR A 398 -4.36 -46.53 4.27
N ASP A 399 -3.08 -46.30 4.60
CA ASP A 399 -2.65 -45.01 5.17
C ASP A 399 -2.94 -43.85 4.20
N ILE A 400 -3.59 -42.80 4.71
CA ILE A 400 -3.90 -41.56 3.96
C ILE A 400 -2.68 -40.95 3.28
N ARG A 401 -1.48 -41.20 3.82
CA ARG A 401 -0.21 -40.70 3.28
C ARG A 401 0.17 -41.29 1.93
N GLN A 402 -0.30 -42.50 1.64
CA GLN A 402 0.02 -43.28 0.43
C GLN A 402 -0.97 -43.01 -0.72
N LEU A 403 -2.10 -42.35 -0.43
CA LEU A 403 -3.15 -42.08 -1.42
C LEU A 403 -2.80 -40.91 -2.34
N ASP A 404 -3.34 -40.97 -3.56
CA ASP A 404 -3.38 -39.82 -4.46
C ASP A 404 -4.33 -38.75 -3.90
N LEU A 405 -3.76 -37.61 -3.53
CA LEU A 405 -4.47 -36.56 -2.79
C LEU A 405 -5.57 -35.90 -3.62
N LYS A 406 -5.34 -35.68 -4.93
CA LYS A 406 -6.37 -35.11 -5.82
C LYS A 406 -7.55 -36.06 -5.96
N ALA A 407 -7.29 -37.35 -6.22
CA ALA A 407 -8.34 -38.36 -6.32
C ALA A 407 -9.12 -38.54 -5.02
N PHE A 408 -8.43 -38.50 -3.87
CA PHE A 408 -9.08 -38.62 -2.56
C PHE A 408 -9.99 -37.42 -2.25
N ARG A 409 -9.51 -36.18 -2.43
CA ARG A 409 -10.32 -34.98 -2.20
C ARG A 409 -11.52 -34.87 -3.15
N ALA A 410 -11.42 -35.41 -4.37
CA ALA A 410 -12.55 -35.45 -5.30
C ALA A 410 -13.72 -36.32 -4.80
N GLN A 411 -13.49 -37.24 -3.84
CA GLN A 411 -14.55 -38.02 -3.19
C GLN A 411 -15.20 -37.29 -2.01
N MET A 412 -14.72 -36.09 -1.67
CA MET A 412 -15.10 -35.34 -0.48
C MET A 412 -15.82 -34.03 -0.82
N GLY A 413 -16.87 -33.72 -0.07
CA GLY A 413 -17.50 -32.40 -0.06
C GLY A 413 -17.13 -31.68 1.22
N CYS A 414 -16.70 -30.42 1.13
CA CYS A 414 -16.38 -29.63 2.32
C CYS A 414 -17.18 -28.34 2.32
N VAL A 415 -17.88 -28.08 3.43
CA VAL A 415 -18.58 -26.83 3.70
C VAL A 415 -17.90 -26.17 4.90
N GLN A 416 -17.29 -25.01 4.65
CA GLN A 416 -16.53 -24.24 5.62
C GLN A 416 -17.46 -23.28 6.40
N GLN A 417 -16.99 -22.85 7.58
CA GLN A 417 -17.68 -21.89 8.43
C GLN A 417 -18.00 -20.57 7.72
N GLU A 418 -17.00 -20.01 7.00
CA GLU A 418 -17.20 -18.85 6.14
C GLU A 418 -17.21 -19.26 4.65
N PRO A 419 -18.36 -19.15 3.95
CA PRO A 419 -18.46 -19.54 2.56
C PRO A 419 -17.78 -18.51 1.65
N ILE A 420 -16.71 -18.94 0.98
CA ILE A 420 -16.02 -18.13 -0.04
C ILE A 420 -16.65 -18.37 -1.42
N LEU A 421 -17.13 -17.28 -2.03
CA LEU A 421 -17.58 -17.21 -3.42
C LEU A 421 -16.56 -16.43 -4.26
N PHE A 422 -16.28 -16.97 -5.45
CA PHE A 422 -15.33 -16.44 -6.42
C PHE A 422 -16.00 -15.43 -7.36
N GLU A 423 -15.22 -14.52 -7.93
CA GLU A 423 -15.68 -13.60 -8.96
C GLU A 423 -16.04 -14.37 -10.24
N GLY A 424 -17.31 -14.26 -10.61
CA GLY A 424 -17.94 -15.00 -11.70
C GLY A 424 -19.45 -14.95 -11.56
N THR A 425 -20.16 -15.79 -12.30
CA THR A 425 -21.60 -15.96 -12.13
C THR A 425 -21.92 -16.93 -10.98
N VAL A 426 -23.20 -16.99 -10.58
CA VAL A 426 -23.66 -18.01 -9.63
C VAL A 426 -23.50 -19.41 -10.23
N SER A 427 -23.83 -19.59 -11.52
CA SER A 427 -23.61 -20.86 -12.25
C SER A 427 -22.15 -21.29 -12.24
N GLU A 428 -21.22 -20.37 -12.52
CA GLU A 428 -19.77 -20.65 -12.48
C GLU A 428 -19.32 -21.06 -11.08
N ASN A 429 -19.81 -20.39 -10.03
CA ASN A 429 -19.43 -20.73 -8.66
C ASN A 429 -19.86 -22.14 -8.26
N ILE A 430 -21.06 -22.58 -8.65
CA ILE A 430 -21.52 -23.95 -8.38
C ILE A 430 -20.71 -24.95 -9.23
N ARG A 431 -20.46 -24.64 -10.51
CA ARG A 431 -19.66 -25.48 -11.43
C ARG A 431 -18.23 -25.75 -10.95
N LEU A 432 -17.66 -24.90 -10.10
CA LEU A 432 -16.34 -25.16 -9.50
C LEU A 432 -16.28 -26.45 -8.65
N GLY A 433 -17.42 -27.03 -8.25
CA GLY A 433 -17.42 -28.37 -7.62
C GLY A 433 -17.25 -29.53 -8.60
N LYS A 434 -17.59 -29.32 -9.88
CA LYS A 434 -17.45 -30.28 -10.97
C LYS A 434 -17.38 -29.52 -12.30
N MET A 435 -16.16 -29.39 -12.84
CA MET A 435 -15.88 -28.51 -13.99
C MET A 435 -16.69 -28.86 -15.25
N ASP A 436 -17.00 -30.14 -15.44
CA ASP A 436 -17.75 -30.66 -16.60
C ASP A 436 -19.28 -30.72 -16.36
N ALA A 437 -19.79 -30.05 -15.31
CA ALA A 437 -21.21 -30.10 -14.97
C ALA A 437 -22.09 -29.35 -15.97
N THR A 438 -23.19 -30.00 -16.37
CA THR A 438 -24.24 -29.39 -17.20
C THR A 438 -25.07 -28.39 -16.39
N GLN A 439 -25.83 -27.53 -17.08
CA GLN A 439 -26.72 -26.58 -16.40
C GLN A 439 -27.80 -27.29 -15.57
N GLU A 440 -28.28 -28.45 -16.04
CA GLU A 440 -29.25 -29.28 -15.31
C GLU A 440 -28.68 -29.80 -13.99
N GLU A 441 -27.43 -30.28 -13.98
CA GLU A 441 -26.76 -30.72 -12.75
C GLU A 441 -26.56 -29.56 -11.76
N ILE A 442 -26.30 -28.34 -12.25
CA ILE A 442 -26.19 -27.13 -11.42
C ILE A 442 -27.54 -26.81 -10.76
N GLU A 443 -28.64 -26.90 -11.49
CA GLU A 443 -29.98 -26.66 -10.97
C GLU A 443 -30.42 -27.74 -9.97
N GLU A 444 -30.12 -29.00 -10.24
CA GLU A 444 -30.38 -30.12 -9.32
C GLU A 444 -29.62 -29.91 -7.99
N ALA A 445 -28.33 -29.58 -8.06
CA ALA A 445 -27.51 -29.30 -6.87
C ALA A 445 -28.03 -28.06 -6.11
N ALA A 446 -28.46 -27.02 -6.81
CA ALA A 446 -29.04 -25.83 -6.21
C ALA A 446 -30.39 -26.11 -5.53
N LYS A 447 -31.24 -26.96 -6.11
CA LYS A 447 -32.51 -27.40 -5.49
C LYS A 447 -32.25 -28.22 -4.23
N ALA A 448 -31.30 -29.16 -4.28
CA ALA A 448 -30.88 -29.95 -3.13
C ALA A 448 -30.40 -29.06 -1.96
N ALA A 449 -29.74 -27.94 -2.27
CA ALA A 449 -29.23 -26.96 -1.30
C ALA A 449 -30.22 -25.85 -0.91
N ASN A 450 -31.50 -25.92 -1.30
CA ASN A 450 -32.49 -24.83 -1.12
C ASN A 450 -32.06 -23.48 -1.69
N ALA A 451 -31.21 -23.48 -2.72
CA ALA A 451 -30.66 -22.27 -3.32
C ALA A 451 -31.44 -21.79 -4.55
N HIS A 452 -32.14 -22.69 -5.23
CA HIS A 452 -32.79 -22.42 -6.52
C HIS A 452 -33.75 -21.23 -6.48
N ASP A 453 -34.66 -21.19 -5.51
CA ASP A 453 -35.74 -20.21 -5.47
C ASP A 453 -35.23 -18.78 -5.31
N PHE A 454 -34.25 -18.55 -4.43
CA PHE A 454 -33.68 -17.22 -4.24
C PHE A 454 -32.74 -16.84 -5.40
N ILE A 455 -32.07 -17.82 -6.03
CA ILE A 455 -31.23 -17.55 -7.20
C ILE A 455 -32.11 -17.01 -8.33
N LEU A 456 -33.29 -17.58 -8.56
CA LEU A 456 -34.25 -17.10 -9.57
C LEU A 456 -34.80 -15.70 -9.28
N GLN A 457 -34.87 -15.29 -8.02
CA GLN A 457 -35.27 -13.94 -7.62
C GLN A 457 -34.18 -12.89 -7.88
N LEU A 458 -32.94 -13.31 -8.19
CA LEU A 458 -31.88 -12.38 -8.58
C LEU A 458 -32.15 -11.82 -9.98
N PRO A 459 -31.73 -10.57 -10.29
CA PRO A 459 -32.04 -9.90 -11.55
C PRO A 459 -31.68 -10.69 -12.83
N ASN A 460 -30.66 -11.54 -12.78
CA ASN A 460 -30.22 -12.38 -13.91
C ASN A 460 -30.20 -13.89 -13.57
N GLY A 461 -30.92 -14.32 -12.52
CA GLY A 461 -30.92 -15.73 -12.12
C GLY A 461 -29.52 -16.27 -11.84
N TYR A 462 -29.21 -17.43 -12.43
CA TYR A 462 -27.89 -18.09 -12.36
C TYR A 462 -26.74 -17.30 -13.03
N GLU A 463 -27.04 -16.40 -13.96
CA GLU A 463 -26.07 -15.54 -14.66
C GLU A 463 -25.77 -14.24 -13.90
N THR A 464 -26.32 -14.09 -12.69
CA THR A 464 -26.01 -12.97 -11.81
C THR A 464 -24.53 -12.96 -11.46
N LYS A 465 -23.84 -11.87 -11.81
CA LYS A 465 -22.42 -11.69 -11.52
C LYS A 465 -22.20 -11.35 -10.06
N LEU A 466 -21.40 -12.16 -9.39
CA LEU A 466 -20.99 -11.96 -8.01
C LEU A 466 -19.70 -11.14 -7.95
N ALA A 467 -19.69 -10.14 -7.07
CA ALA A 467 -18.46 -9.47 -6.69
C ALA A 467 -17.58 -10.37 -5.80
N GLU A 468 -16.33 -9.98 -5.57
CA GLU A 468 -15.39 -10.71 -4.70
C GLU A 468 -16.06 -11.05 -3.34
N ARG A 469 -15.97 -12.32 -2.92
CA ARG A 469 -16.62 -12.86 -1.71
C ARG A 469 -18.15 -12.73 -1.67
N GLY A 470 -18.81 -12.59 -2.82
CA GLY A 470 -20.27 -12.52 -2.92
C GLY A 470 -20.87 -11.25 -2.31
N GLY A 471 -20.23 -10.09 -2.51
CA GLY A 471 -20.72 -8.81 -2.02
C GLY A 471 -22.18 -8.54 -2.45
N GLY A 472 -23.06 -8.30 -1.46
CA GLY A 472 -24.50 -8.08 -1.68
C GLY A 472 -25.42 -9.26 -1.34
N MET A 473 -24.87 -10.42 -0.96
CA MET A 473 -25.65 -11.60 -0.53
C MET A 473 -25.61 -11.80 0.99
N SER A 474 -26.68 -12.38 1.57
CA SER A 474 -26.72 -12.75 2.99
C SER A 474 -25.79 -13.93 3.29
N GLY A 475 -25.36 -14.09 4.55
CA GLY A 475 -24.53 -15.23 4.96
C GLY A 475 -25.17 -16.57 4.60
N GLY A 476 -26.48 -16.72 4.86
CA GLY A 476 -27.23 -17.94 4.55
C GLY A 476 -27.35 -18.23 3.04
N GLN A 477 -27.48 -17.19 2.21
CA GLN A 477 -27.46 -17.35 0.76
C GLN A 477 -26.11 -17.85 0.25
N LYS A 478 -25.00 -17.29 0.77
CA LYS A 478 -23.65 -17.73 0.41
C LYS A 478 -23.41 -19.18 0.84
N GLN A 479 -23.89 -19.56 2.02
CA GLN A 479 -23.75 -20.90 2.55
C GLN A 479 -24.49 -21.92 1.66
N ARG A 480 -25.72 -21.62 1.25
CA ARG A 480 -26.47 -22.49 0.33
C ARG A 480 -25.79 -22.67 -1.03
N ILE A 481 -25.17 -21.64 -1.58
CA ILE A 481 -24.36 -21.77 -2.82
C ILE A 481 -23.13 -22.65 -2.58
N ALA A 482 -22.47 -22.51 -1.43
CA ALA A 482 -21.34 -23.36 -1.07
C ALA A 482 -21.75 -24.83 -0.87
N ILE A 483 -22.93 -25.09 -0.31
CA ILE A 483 -23.52 -26.43 -0.18
C ILE A 483 -23.81 -27.01 -1.57
N ALA A 484 -24.45 -26.25 -2.46
CA ALA A 484 -24.67 -26.68 -3.85
C ALA A 484 -23.35 -27.02 -4.56
N ARG A 485 -22.31 -26.20 -4.36
CA ARG A 485 -20.96 -26.45 -4.88
C ARG A 485 -20.32 -27.72 -4.31
N ALA A 486 -20.57 -28.07 -3.05
CA ALA A 486 -20.09 -29.33 -2.49
C ALA A 486 -20.88 -30.54 -3.06
N LEU A 487 -22.20 -30.40 -3.21
CA LEU A 487 -23.10 -31.49 -3.63
C LEU A 487 -22.97 -31.87 -5.11
N ILE A 488 -22.62 -30.95 -5.99
CA ILE A 488 -22.51 -31.22 -7.43
C ILE A 488 -21.46 -32.31 -7.76
N SER A 489 -20.44 -32.45 -6.91
CA SER A 489 -19.42 -33.50 -7.02
C SER A 489 -19.93 -34.90 -6.63
N LYS A 490 -21.15 -34.99 -6.08
CA LYS A 490 -21.76 -36.20 -5.49
C LYS A 490 -20.78 -36.91 -4.52
N PRO A 491 -20.31 -36.22 -3.47
CA PRO A 491 -19.27 -36.73 -2.59
C PRO A 491 -19.79 -37.89 -1.74
N LYS A 492 -18.90 -38.82 -1.38
CA LYS A 492 -19.20 -39.96 -0.49
C LYS A 492 -18.87 -39.66 0.98
N LEU A 493 -17.96 -38.71 1.20
CA LEU A 493 -17.62 -38.16 2.51
C LEU A 493 -17.95 -36.67 2.54
N LEU A 494 -18.80 -36.24 3.46
CA LEU A 494 -19.20 -34.84 3.63
C LEU A 494 -18.64 -34.28 4.94
N LEU A 495 -17.85 -33.21 4.85
CA LEU A 495 -17.25 -32.51 5.98
C LEU A 495 -17.95 -31.16 6.18
N LEU A 496 -18.56 -30.98 7.35
CA LEU A 496 -19.28 -29.76 7.73
C LEU A 496 -18.57 -29.12 8.92
N ASP A 497 -17.88 -27.99 8.70
CA ASP A 497 -17.14 -27.27 9.74
C ASP A 497 -17.92 -26.03 10.17
N GLU A 498 -18.68 -26.13 11.27
CA GLU A 498 -19.46 -25.02 11.87
C GLU A 498 -20.36 -24.26 10.86
N ALA A 499 -20.96 -25.01 9.92
CA ALA A 499 -21.65 -24.46 8.76
C ALA A 499 -22.86 -23.56 9.06
N THR A 500 -23.37 -23.54 10.30
CA THR A 500 -24.51 -22.71 10.75
C THR A 500 -24.12 -21.60 11.73
N SER A 501 -22.87 -21.55 12.20
CA SER A 501 -22.45 -20.70 13.33
C SER A 501 -22.56 -19.19 13.08
N ALA A 502 -22.38 -18.75 11.83
CA ALA A 502 -22.38 -17.33 11.43
C ALA A 502 -23.72 -16.85 10.83
N LEU A 503 -24.81 -17.62 11.01
CA LEU A 503 -26.11 -17.37 10.40
C LEU A 503 -27.14 -16.84 11.41
N ASP A 504 -28.07 -16.02 10.91
CA ASP A 504 -29.31 -15.67 11.61
C ASP A 504 -30.26 -16.87 11.69
N THR A 505 -31.10 -16.93 12.74
CA THR A 505 -31.96 -18.08 13.09
C THR A 505 -32.87 -18.53 11.94
N ARG A 506 -33.41 -17.58 11.15
CA ARG A 506 -34.27 -17.89 10.00
C ARG A 506 -33.46 -18.51 8.85
N SER A 507 -32.33 -17.92 8.49
CA SER A 507 -31.45 -18.48 7.45
C SER A 507 -30.84 -19.81 7.86
N GLU A 508 -30.61 -20.01 9.16
CA GLU A 508 -30.06 -21.22 9.72
C GLU A 508 -31.00 -22.43 9.54
N ARG A 509 -32.28 -22.32 9.89
CA ARG A 509 -33.25 -23.42 9.71
C ARG A 509 -33.25 -23.93 8.26
N ILE A 510 -33.26 -23.01 7.31
CA ILE A 510 -33.26 -23.32 5.86
C ILE A 510 -31.94 -24.00 5.44
N VAL A 511 -30.81 -23.54 5.97
CA VAL A 511 -29.49 -24.14 5.70
C VAL A 511 -29.39 -25.53 6.34
N GLN A 512 -29.93 -25.71 7.53
CA GLN A 512 -29.89 -26.97 8.24
C GLN A 512 -30.71 -28.06 7.55
N GLU A 513 -31.91 -27.75 7.08
CA GLU A 513 -32.70 -28.66 6.24
C GLU A 513 -31.93 -29.09 4.98
N ALA A 514 -31.17 -28.17 4.38
CA ALA A 514 -30.33 -28.48 3.24
C ALA A 514 -29.14 -29.37 3.62
N LEU A 515 -28.55 -29.19 4.81
CA LEU A 515 -27.46 -30.04 5.33
C LEU A 515 -27.95 -31.45 5.70
N GLU A 516 -29.14 -31.59 6.29
CA GLU A 516 -29.73 -32.89 6.60
C GLU A 516 -30.00 -33.70 5.32
N ARG A 517 -30.59 -33.06 4.31
CA ARG A 517 -30.73 -33.66 2.96
C ARG A 517 -29.40 -33.95 2.28
N ALA A 518 -28.38 -33.12 2.51
CA ALA A 518 -27.04 -33.36 1.99
C ALA A 518 -26.38 -34.57 2.66
N SER A 519 -26.60 -34.77 3.96
CA SER A 519 -25.98 -35.83 4.76
C SER A 519 -26.54 -37.23 4.48
N THR A 520 -27.80 -37.33 4.02
CA THR A 520 -28.49 -38.61 3.84
C THR A 520 -27.78 -39.48 2.78
N GLY A 521 -27.45 -40.72 3.17
CA GLY A 521 -26.77 -41.69 2.30
C GLY A 521 -25.26 -41.46 2.12
N ARG A 522 -24.63 -40.60 2.93
CA ARG A 522 -23.20 -40.29 2.89
C ARG A 522 -22.57 -40.44 4.27
N THR A 523 -21.28 -40.73 4.29
CA THR A 523 -20.53 -40.64 5.54
C THR A 523 -20.32 -39.16 5.86
N CYS A 524 -20.74 -38.71 7.04
CA CYS A 524 -20.70 -37.28 7.36
C CYS A 524 -19.93 -37.03 8.66
N VAL A 525 -19.06 -36.01 8.65
CA VAL A 525 -18.38 -35.51 9.85
C VAL A 525 -18.83 -34.06 10.05
N VAL A 526 -19.50 -33.82 11.17
CA VAL A 526 -20.10 -32.52 11.50
C VAL A 526 -19.44 -31.95 12.73
N VAL A 527 -18.80 -30.79 12.59
CA VAL A 527 -18.38 -29.96 13.73
C VAL A 527 -19.50 -28.97 14.01
N ALA A 528 -20.10 -29.07 15.18
CA ALA A 528 -21.21 -28.21 15.56
C ALA A 528 -20.87 -27.34 16.77
N HIS A 529 -21.26 -26.08 16.69
CA HIS A 529 -21.35 -25.16 17.82
C HIS A 529 -22.76 -25.21 18.47
N ARG A 530 -23.75 -25.70 17.73
CA ARG A 530 -25.14 -25.83 18.17
C ARG A 530 -25.54 -27.30 18.27
N LEU A 531 -25.79 -27.76 19.49
CA LEU A 531 -26.12 -29.14 19.82
C LEU A 531 -27.44 -29.60 19.17
N SER A 532 -28.35 -28.68 18.86
CA SER A 532 -29.59 -28.96 18.13
C SER A 532 -29.33 -29.56 16.74
N THR A 533 -28.24 -29.15 16.08
CA THR A 533 -27.88 -29.59 14.72
C THR A 533 -27.31 -31.01 14.63
N ILE A 534 -26.96 -31.59 15.77
CA ILE A 534 -26.29 -32.90 15.85
C ILE A 534 -27.10 -33.91 16.68
N ARG A 535 -28.33 -33.57 17.06
CA ARG A 535 -29.20 -34.46 17.83
C ARG A 535 -29.44 -35.78 17.09
N ASN A 536 -29.57 -35.71 15.77
CA ASN A 536 -29.83 -36.85 14.90
C ASN A 536 -28.54 -37.55 14.42
N ALA A 537 -27.37 -37.24 15.00
CA ALA A 537 -26.12 -37.90 14.62
C ALA A 537 -26.06 -39.32 15.20
N ASP A 538 -25.58 -40.28 14.41
CA ASP A 538 -25.42 -41.68 14.83
C ASP A 538 -24.40 -41.84 15.96
N LEU A 539 -23.37 -40.99 15.98
CA LEU A 539 -22.34 -40.96 17.01
C LEU A 539 -21.93 -39.53 17.32
N ILE A 540 -21.95 -39.16 18.59
CA ILE A 540 -21.50 -37.86 19.08
C ILE A 540 -20.22 -38.07 19.90
N LEU A 541 -19.20 -37.28 19.61
CA LEU A 541 -17.92 -37.27 20.32
C LEU A 541 -17.71 -35.92 21.00
N VAL A 542 -17.53 -35.95 22.32
CA VAL A 542 -17.22 -34.76 23.09
C VAL A 542 -15.71 -34.70 23.35
N LEU A 543 -15.08 -33.69 22.80
CA LEU A 543 -13.66 -33.41 22.89
C LEU A 543 -13.36 -32.43 24.03
N LYS A 544 -12.37 -32.77 24.85
CA LYS A 544 -11.82 -31.89 25.88
C LYS A 544 -10.30 -32.00 25.89
N ASN A 545 -9.60 -30.87 25.74
CA ASN A 545 -8.14 -30.80 25.75
C ASN A 545 -7.44 -31.82 24.81
N GLY A 546 -8.04 -32.10 23.65
CA GLY A 546 -7.47 -32.99 22.64
C GLY A 546 -7.73 -34.48 22.81
N VAL A 547 -8.57 -34.86 23.78
CA VAL A 547 -8.94 -36.26 24.06
C VAL A 547 -10.46 -36.42 23.94
N ILE A 548 -10.92 -37.59 23.52
CA ILE A 548 -12.33 -37.97 23.57
C ILE A 548 -12.71 -38.19 25.02
N TRP A 549 -13.56 -37.33 25.54
CA TRP A 549 -14.04 -37.37 26.92
C TRP A 549 -15.27 -38.28 27.05
N GLU A 550 -16.21 -38.14 26.11
CA GLU A 550 -17.46 -38.90 26.04
C GLU A 550 -17.78 -39.28 24.59
N SER A 551 -18.38 -40.46 24.43
CA SER A 551 -18.91 -40.94 23.14
C SER A 551 -20.22 -41.70 23.34
N GLY A 552 -21.14 -41.55 22.40
CA GLY A 552 -22.44 -42.22 22.38
C GLY A 552 -23.43 -41.52 21.46
N ASN A 553 -24.66 -42.02 21.39
CA ASN A 553 -25.77 -41.29 20.77
C ASN A 553 -26.30 -40.18 21.71
N HIS A 554 -27.22 -39.36 21.22
CA HIS A 554 -27.79 -38.25 22.01
C HIS A 554 -28.38 -38.73 23.36
N ASP A 555 -29.22 -39.75 23.32
CA ASP A 555 -29.95 -40.23 24.50
C ASP A 555 -29.01 -40.85 25.55
N GLU A 556 -28.00 -41.60 25.11
CA GLU A 556 -26.96 -42.18 25.95
C GLU A 556 -26.12 -41.11 26.65
N LEU A 557 -25.72 -40.06 25.93
CA LEU A 557 -24.91 -38.97 26.49
C LEU A 557 -25.69 -38.08 27.46
N VAL A 558 -26.98 -37.89 27.19
CA VAL A 558 -27.89 -37.20 28.12
C VAL A 558 -28.08 -38.03 29.40
N ALA A 559 -28.28 -39.34 29.28
CA ALA A 559 -28.44 -40.24 30.42
C ALA A 559 -27.16 -40.32 31.29
N LYS A 560 -25.97 -40.22 30.68
CA LYS A 560 -24.67 -40.20 31.39
C LYS A 560 -24.44 -38.94 32.22
N ASN A 561 -25.25 -37.89 32.04
CA ASN A 561 -25.21 -36.63 32.78
C ASN A 561 -23.80 -35.99 32.83
N GLY A 562 -23.04 -36.14 31.74
CA GLY A 562 -21.64 -35.72 31.63
C GLY A 562 -21.46 -34.31 31.04
N LEU A 563 -20.31 -34.08 30.42
CA LEU A 563 -19.94 -32.84 29.76
C LEU A 563 -20.91 -32.52 28.60
N TYR A 564 -21.37 -33.52 27.84
CA TYR A 564 -22.40 -33.32 26.82
C TYR A 564 -23.71 -32.78 27.41
N ALA A 565 -24.21 -33.41 28.47
CA ALA A 565 -25.45 -33.03 29.14
C ALA A 565 -25.34 -31.62 29.76
N THR A 566 -24.16 -31.28 30.29
CA THR A 566 -23.85 -29.93 30.81
C THR A 566 -23.84 -28.89 29.69
N MET A 567 -23.24 -29.19 28.53
CA MET A 567 -23.29 -28.30 27.37
C MET A 567 -24.73 -28.16 26.85
N LEU A 568 -25.51 -29.25 26.87
CA LEU A 568 -26.90 -29.26 26.45
C LEU A 568 -27.82 -28.50 27.41
N SER A 569 -27.59 -28.55 28.72
CA SER A 569 -28.35 -27.74 29.68
C SER A 569 -28.05 -26.25 29.50
N ASN A 570 -26.77 -25.91 29.32
CA ASN A 570 -26.33 -24.54 29.09
C ASN A 570 -26.87 -24.01 27.75
N GLN A 571 -26.93 -24.87 26.72
CA GLN A 571 -27.46 -24.49 25.41
C GLN A 571 -28.98 -24.55 25.33
N LYS A 572 -29.68 -25.39 26.10
CA LYS A 572 -31.15 -25.38 26.20
C LYS A 572 -31.66 -24.20 27.01
N GLN A 573 -30.87 -23.70 27.96
CA GLN A 573 -31.04 -22.34 28.46
C GLN A 573 -30.94 -21.41 27.25
N SER A 574 -29.79 -21.38 26.55
CA SER A 574 -29.60 -20.44 25.42
C SER A 574 -30.58 -20.55 24.23
N ASP A 575 -31.16 -21.71 23.96
CA ASP A 575 -32.05 -21.98 22.82
C ASP A 575 -33.55 -21.86 23.18
N LYS A 576 -33.96 -22.16 24.42
CA LYS A 576 -35.34 -21.84 24.89
C LYS A 576 -35.58 -20.34 24.97
N VAL A 577 -34.52 -19.54 25.02
CA VAL A 577 -34.60 -18.10 24.78
C VAL A 577 -35.05 -17.80 23.36
N ALA A 578 -34.41 -18.46 22.39
CA ALA A 578 -34.44 -18.10 20.98
C ALA A 578 -35.73 -18.58 20.28
N GLU A 579 -36.36 -19.64 20.79
CA GLU A 579 -37.66 -20.13 20.28
C GLU A 579 -38.85 -19.29 20.76
N ILE A 580 -38.76 -18.58 21.90
CA ILE A 580 -39.84 -17.71 22.39
C ILE A 580 -39.86 -16.35 21.65
N GLU A 581 -38.75 -15.92 21.07
CA GLU A 581 -38.68 -14.70 20.23
C GLU A 581 -39.24 -14.90 18.80
N GLY A 582 -39.57 -16.13 18.39
CA GLY A 582 -39.94 -16.46 17.01
C GLY A 582 -41.41 -16.74 16.71
N ASP A 583 -42.25 -16.99 17.73
CA ASP A 583 -43.60 -17.58 17.56
C ASP A 583 -44.77 -16.68 18.03
N SER A 584 -44.57 -15.36 18.18
CA SER A 584 -45.65 -14.44 18.61
C SER A 584 -46.11 -13.42 17.56
N GLU A 585 -45.94 -13.71 16.27
CA GLU A 585 -46.67 -13.03 15.20
C GLU A 585 -47.52 -14.07 14.46
N ASP A 586 -48.83 -13.80 14.42
CA ASP A 586 -49.87 -14.49 13.64
C ASP A 586 -50.61 -15.67 14.29
N GLU A 587 -51.51 -15.37 15.24
CA GLU A 587 -52.80 -16.07 15.35
C GLU A 587 -53.81 -15.23 16.15
N GLN A 588 -54.63 -14.42 15.45
CA GLN A 588 -55.99 -14.03 15.88
C GLN A 588 -56.72 -13.36 14.70
N ALA A 589 -57.45 -14.16 13.92
CA ALA A 589 -58.44 -13.70 12.97
C ALA A 589 -59.83 -13.72 13.64
N VAL A 590 -60.54 -12.59 13.62
CA VAL A 590 -61.97 -12.49 13.91
C VAL A 590 -62.69 -12.13 12.60
N ASP A 591 -63.71 -12.93 12.29
CA ASP A 591 -64.59 -12.89 11.13
C ASP A 591 -65.35 -11.57 10.90
N GLY A 592 -65.58 -11.24 9.63
CA GLY A 592 -66.63 -10.28 9.22
C GLY A 592 -66.50 -9.58 7.85
N ALA A 593 -66.57 -10.35 6.73
CA ALA A 593 -67.14 -10.09 5.38
C ALA A 593 -67.06 -8.71 4.65
N PRO A 594 -67.28 -8.64 3.30
CA PRO A 594 -67.05 -9.61 2.22
C PRO A 594 -66.17 -9.06 1.07
N GLU A 595 -65.78 -9.99 0.21
CA GLU A 595 -64.97 -9.85 -1.02
C GLU A 595 -65.48 -8.79 -2.02
N THR A 596 -64.55 -8.07 -2.63
CA THR A 596 -64.69 -7.61 -4.01
C THR A 596 -63.37 -7.78 -4.75
N GLU A 597 -63.34 -8.74 -5.68
CA GLU A 597 -62.26 -8.94 -6.64
C GLU A 597 -62.03 -7.67 -7.49
N LYS A 598 -60.80 -7.15 -7.51
CA LYS A 598 -60.24 -6.49 -8.70
C LYS A 598 -58.79 -6.89 -8.91
N LYS A 599 -58.60 -7.75 -9.91
CA LYS A 599 -57.33 -7.96 -10.61
C LYS A 599 -56.77 -6.61 -11.07
N LEU A 600 -55.62 -6.21 -10.54
CA LEU A 600 -54.82 -5.12 -11.08
C LEU A 600 -53.42 -5.64 -11.38
N LYS A 601 -53.11 -5.64 -12.68
CA LYS A 601 -51.80 -5.93 -13.26
C LYS A 601 -50.79 -4.94 -12.68
N PHE A 602 -49.73 -5.44 -12.05
CA PHE A 602 -48.57 -4.61 -11.75
C PHE A 602 -47.76 -4.44 -13.04
N GLN A 603 -47.92 -3.24 -13.61
CA GLN A 603 -47.08 -2.70 -14.65
C GLN A 603 -45.99 -1.89 -13.95
N ASP A 604 -44.75 -2.08 -14.41
CA ASP A 604 -43.56 -1.36 -13.96
C ASP A 604 -43.79 0.15 -13.89
N ASP A 605 -43.40 0.73 -12.76
CA ASP A 605 -42.82 2.07 -12.58
C ASP A 605 -43.24 2.64 -11.22
N ASN A 606 -42.27 2.77 -10.29
CA ASN A 606 -42.01 4.03 -9.58
C ASN A 606 -40.83 3.91 -8.60
N VAL A 607 -39.72 4.44 -9.08
CA VAL A 607 -38.53 4.83 -8.34
C VAL A 607 -38.85 6.07 -7.51
N TRP A 608 -38.54 6.01 -6.22
CA TRP A 608 -38.20 7.09 -5.29
C TRP A 608 -38.48 8.53 -5.76
N GLN A 609 -39.62 9.07 -5.32
CA GLN A 609 -39.85 10.51 -5.27
C GLN A 609 -38.87 11.15 -4.28
N LEU A 610 -38.06 12.07 -4.79
CA LEU A 610 -37.26 13.01 -4.03
C LEU A 610 -37.97 14.36 -4.15
N ASP A 611 -38.65 14.76 -3.08
CA ASP A 611 -39.15 16.13 -2.94
C ASP A 611 -37.95 17.09 -2.92
N ALA A 612 -37.99 18.05 -3.84
CA ALA A 612 -37.07 19.15 -3.97
C ALA A 612 -37.78 20.42 -3.54
N ASP A 613 -37.18 21.16 -2.59
CA ASP A 613 -37.44 22.58 -2.46
C ASP A 613 -36.23 23.37 -2.95
N ASN A 614 -36.49 24.15 -4.00
CA ASN A 614 -35.86 25.38 -4.47
C ASN A 614 -34.39 25.35 -4.94
N GLU A 615 -34.20 25.25 -6.26
CA GLU A 615 -33.88 26.40 -7.11
C GLU A 615 -33.89 25.98 -8.60
N SER A 616 -34.63 26.76 -9.39
CA SER A 616 -34.98 26.54 -10.79
C SER A 616 -33.82 26.76 -11.75
N ILE A 617 -33.76 25.96 -12.84
CA ILE A 617 -33.67 26.39 -14.26
C ILE A 617 -33.39 25.18 -15.18
N SER A 618 -34.31 24.96 -16.12
CA SER A 618 -34.22 24.23 -17.40
C SER A 618 -34.09 22.70 -17.39
N GLU A 619 -35.26 22.04 -17.39
CA GLU A 619 -35.43 20.58 -17.49
C GLU A 619 -35.74 20.08 -18.92
N SER A 620 -35.57 20.91 -19.97
CA SER A 620 -35.90 20.50 -21.35
C SER A 620 -34.77 19.78 -22.10
N MET A 621 -33.59 19.59 -21.48
CA MET A 621 -32.42 18.95 -22.13
C MET A 621 -32.02 17.61 -21.51
N ALA A 622 -32.70 17.15 -20.46
CA ALA A 622 -32.25 16.05 -19.60
C ALA A 622 -32.82 14.65 -19.97
N SER A 623 -33.84 14.57 -20.82
CA SER A 623 -34.49 13.29 -21.17
C SER A 623 -33.82 12.51 -22.31
N ALA A 624 -32.75 13.04 -22.93
CA ALA A 624 -32.15 12.45 -24.14
C ALA A 624 -30.75 11.82 -23.98
N LEU A 625 -30.20 11.64 -22.76
CA LEU A 625 -28.80 11.22 -22.60
C LEU A 625 -28.65 9.86 -21.86
N ASN A 626 -28.08 8.89 -22.58
CA ASN A 626 -27.81 7.52 -22.17
C ASN A 626 -27.00 7.39 -20.86
N PHE A 627 -27.21 6.30 -20.11
CA PHE A 627 -26.55 5.95 -18.83
C PHE A 627 -25.01 6.03 -18.83
N ARG A 628 -24.35 5.90 -20.00
CA ARG A 628 -22.90 6.14 -20.16
C ARG A 628 -22.49 7.60 -20.03
N GLN A 629 -23.32 8.55 -20.44
CA GLN A 629 -23.09 10.00 -20.29
C GLN A 629 -23.37 10.50 -18.86
N ARG A 630 -24.24 9.84 -18.08
CA ARG A 630 -24.41 10.15 -16.65
C ARG A 630 -23.12 9.95 -15.85
N ARG A 631 -22.31 8.94 -16.20
CA ARG A 631 -21.01 8.70 -15.55
C ARG A 631 -19.97 9.76 -15.95
N SER A 632 -20.01 10.28 -17.18
CA SER A 632 -19.16 11.39 -17.61
C SER A 632 -19.58 12.71 -16.98
N LEU A 633 -20.89 12.98 -16.86
CA LEU A 633 -21.45 14.20 -16.26
C LEU A 633 -21.23 14.26 -14.74
N VAL A 634 -21.40 13.16 -14.00
CA VAL A 634 -21.06 13.11 -12.56
C VAL A 634 -19.55 13.26 -12.35
N SER A 635 -18.73 12.71 -13.26
CA SER A 635 -17.27 12.94 -13.25
C SER A 635 -16.89 14.37 -13.65
N GLN A 636 -17.70 15.03 -14.49
CA GLN A 636 -17.56 16.43 -14.89
C GLN A 636 -18.00 17.38 -13.77
N GLN A 637 -19.12 17.13 -13.10
CA GLN A 637 -19.58 17.92 -11.95
C GLN A 637 -18.66 17.74 -10.73
N MET A 638 -18.10 16.54 -10.53
CA MET A 638 -16.99 16.37 -9.57
C MET A 638 -15.74 17.13 -10.04
N ARG A 639 -15.37 17.08 -11.33
CA ARG A 639 -14.26 17.89 -11.88
C ARG A 639 -14.52 19.39 -11.75
N GLU A 640 -15.75 19.87 -11.86
CA GLU A 640 -16.14 21.27 -11.70
C GLU A 640 -16.09 21.70 -10.23
N LYS A 641 -16.52 20.84 -9.30
CA LYS A 641 -16.29 21.05 -7.85
C LYS A 641 -14.80 21.02 -7.49
N PHE A 642 -13.99 20.19 -8.15
CA PHE A 642 -12.53 20.21 -8.04
C PHE A 642 -11.87 21.42 -8.75
N GLN A 643 -12.51 21.99 -9.77
CA GLN A 643 -12.05 23.18 -10.50
C GLN A 643 -12.35 24.50 -9.77
N LYS A 644 -13.35 24.53 -8.87
CA LYS A 644 -13.65 25.72 -8.05
C LYS A 644 -12.53 26.10 -7.05
N ILE A 645 -11.50 25.27 -6.85
CA ILE A 645 -10.27 25.64 -6.11
C ILE A 645 -9.33 26.38 -7.08
N ARG A 646 -9.71 27.62 -7.40
CA ARG A 646 -9.05 28.49 -8.38
C ARG A 646 -7.89 29.27 -7.76
N HIS A 647 -6.90 28.56 -7.23
CA HIS A 647 -5.55 29.10 -7.04
C HIS A 647 -4.56 28.12 -7.64
N SER A 648 -3.56 28.62 -8.37
CA SER A 648 -2.46 27.77 -8.83
C SER A 648 -1.79 27.18 -7.57
N PRO A 649 -1.74 25.83 -7.43
CA PRO A 649 -1.18 25.20 -6.24
C PRO A 649 0.28 25.63 -6.02
N ILE A 650 1.00 25.94 -7.11
CA ILE A 650 2.38 26.45 -7.09
C ILE A 650 2.47 27.81 -6.39
N ALA A 651 1.64 28.80 -6.76
CA ALA A 651 1.71 30.14 -6.17
C ALA A 651 1.36 30.12 -4.68
N ARG A 652 0.44 29.24 -4.29
CA ARG A 652 0.07 29.06 -2.89
C ARG A 652 1.18 28.38 -2.07
N LEU A 653 1.83 27.36 -2.62
CA LEU A 653 2.99 26.73 -1.98
C LEU A 653 4.14 27.73 -1.79
N LEU A 654 4.43 28.55 -2.81
CA LEU A 654 5.43 29.62 -2.69
C LEU A 654 5.04 30.66 -1.63
N LYS A 655 3.75 30.95 -1.45
CA LYS A 655 3.27 31.84 -0.39
C LYS A 655 3.46 31.25 1.02
N LEU A 656 3.34 29.93 1.17
CA LEU A 656 3.62 29.23 2.43
C LEU A 656 5.11 29.25 2.77
N ASN A 657 6.00 29.25 1.77
CA ASN A 657 7.45 29.31 1.93
C ASN A 657 8.02 30.73 2.16
N ARG A 658 7.17 31.73 2.45
CA ARG A 658 7.62 33.10 2.74
C ARG A 658 8.65 33.25 3.88
N PRO A 659 8.57 32.52 5.02
CA PRO A 659 9.55 32.70 6.09
C PRO A 659 10.97 32.32 5.65
N GLU A 660 11.11 31.33 4.76
CA GLU A 660 12.39 30.84 4.24
C GLU A 660 12.82 31.49 2.92
N LEU A 661 12.20 32.62 2.55
CA LEU A 661 12.45 33.27 1.26
C LEU A 661 13.91 33.69 1.10
N LEU A 662 14.59 34.09 2.19
CA LEU A 662 16.00 34.49 2.15
C LEU A 662 16.91 33.34 1.70
N HIS A 663 16.74 32.14 2.28
CA HIS A 663 17.48 30.94 1.92
C HIS A 663 17.21 30.52 0.46
N ILE A 664 15.95 30.63 0.02
CA ILE A 664 15.56 30.33 -1.37
C ILE A 664 16.22 31.31 -2.35
N ILE A 665 16.23 32.62 -2.04
CA ILE A 665 16.87 33.63 -2.89
C ILE A 665 18.38 33.37 -2.99
N LEU A 666 19.03 33.11 -1.85
CA LEU A 666 20.46 32.80 -1.81
C LEU A 666 20.79 31.54 -2.63
N GLY A 667 19.98 30.49 -2.50
CA GLY A 667 20.08 29.27 -3.30
C GLY A 667 19.87 29.51 -4.79
N CYS A 668 18.89 30.33 -5.17
CA CYS A 668 18.65 30.71 -6.57
C CYS A 668 19.85 31.47 -7.17
N ILE A 669 20.44 32.41 -6.43
CA ILE A 669 21.67 33.12 -6.86
C ILE A 669 22.81 32.12 -7.08
N CYS A 670 23.02 31.19 -6.14
CA CYS A 670 24.03 30.14 -6.28
C CYS A 670 23.77 29.22 -7.50
N CYS A 671 22.50 28.91 -7.79
CA CYS A 671 22.12 28.13 -8.97
C CYS A 671 22.36 28.90 -10.29
N VAL A 672 22.13 30.21 -10.32
CA VAL A 672 22.45 31.06 -11.48
C VAL A 672 23.95 31.08 -11.73
N ILE A 673 24.75 31.29 -10.68
CA ILE A 673 26.22 31.25 -10.76
C ILE A 673 26.67 29.87 -11.26
N SER A 674 26.17 28.79 -10.66
CA SER A 674 26.48 27.42 -11.07
C SER A 674 26.06 27.11 -12.51
N GLY A 675 24.96 27.68 -13.00
CA GLY A 675 24.52 27.57 -14.39
C GLY A 675 25.46 28.27 -15.37
N GLY A 676 26.05 29.39 -14.96
CA GLY A 676 27.04 30.14 -15.75
C GLY A 676 28.43 29.48 -15.82
N VAL A 677 28.77 28.55 -14.92
CA VAL A 677 30.08 27.86 -14.92
C VAL A 677 30.27 26.96 -16.15
N GLN A 678 29.25 26.21 -16.57
CA GLN A 678 29.39 25.27 -17.72
C GLN A 678 29.62 25.98 -19.06
N PRO A 679 28.87 27.04 -19.44
CA PRO A 679 29.15 27.83 -20.63
C PRO A 679 30.49 28.55 -20.54
N ALA A 680 30.86 29.09 -19.36
CA ALA A 680 32.16 29.72 -19.17
C ALA A 680 33.30 28.73 -19.41
N PHE A 681 33.17 27.50 -18.92
CA PHE A 681 34.11 26.42 -19.22
C PHE A 681 34.16 26.09 -20.71
N ALA A 682 33.02 26.05 -21.42
CA ALA A 682 32.98 25.81 -22.86
C ALA A 682 33.73 26.91 -23.65
N ILE A 683 33.64 28.17 -23.22
CA ILE A 683 34.36 29.30 -23.82
C ILE A 683 35.87 29.13 -23.58
N LEU A 684 36.30 28.85 -22.36
CA LEU A 684 37.72 28.63 -22.06
C LEU A 684 38.27 27.42 -22.82
N TYR A 685 37.52 26.31 -22.86
CA TYR A 685 37.84 25.13 -23.64
C TYR A 685 37.96 25.45 -25.14
N SER A 686 37.07 26.29 -25.69
CA SER A 686 37.16 26.71 -27.10
C SER A 686 38.41 27.55 -27.40
N GLN A 687 38.86 28.37 -26.44
CA GLN A 687 40.06 29.21 -26.57
C GLN A 687 41.34 28.35 -26.71
N LEU A 688 41.37 27.13 -26.16
CA LEU A 688 42.50 26.21 -26.29
C LEU A 688 42.76 25.80 -27.74
N PHE A 689 41.72 25.70 -28.58
CA PHE A 689 41.89 25.40 -30.01
C PHE A 689 42.61 26.52 -30.76
N ASP A 690 42.41 27.78 -30.37
CA ASP A 690 43.14 28.92 -30.93
C ASP A 690 44.61 28.90 -30.49
N ILE A 691 44.87 28.57 -29.23
CA ILE A 691 46.23 28.38 -28.71
C ILE A 691 46.96 27.26 -29.46
N PHE A 692 46.31 26.12 -29.70
CA PHE A 692 46.90 25.03 -30.49
C PHE A 692 47.31 25.48 -31.90
N ARG A 693 46.49 26.33 -32.53
CA ARG A 693 46.81 26.93 -33.84
C ARG A 693 47.98 27.91 -33.75
N GLN A 694 48.04 28.78 -32.74
CA GLN A 694 49.13 29.74 -32.53
C GLN A 694 50.48 29.06 -32.24
N ILE A 695 50.47 27.97 -31.46
CA ILE A 695 51.66 27.15 -31.20
C ILE A 695 52.16 26.51 -32.49
N SER A 696 51.25 25.98 -33.33
CA SER A 696 51.62 25.43 -34.64
C SER A 696 52.22 26.48 -35.59
N LEU A 697 51.93 27.77 -35.38
CA LEU A 697 52.48 28.90 -36.13
C LEU A 697 53.78 29.47 -35.49
N GLY A 698 54.27 28.89 -34.40
CA GLY A 698 55.51 29.29 -33.73
C GLY A 698 55.39 30.50 -32.79
N GLN A 699 54.17 30.96 -32.46
CA GLN A 699 53.90 32.14 -31.61
C GLN A 699 53.26 31.76 -30.27
N GLY A 700 53.88 30.85 -29.51
CA GLY A 700 53.32 30.36 -28.24
C GLY A 700 53.58 31.29 -27.05
N ASN A 701 52.54 31.93 -26.50
CA ASN A 701 52.64 32.73 -25.27
C ASN A 701 52.33 31.87 -24.01
N GLN A 702 53.36 31.47 -23.26
CA GLN A 702 53.22 30.63 -22.07
C GLN A 702 52.42 31.29 -20.93
N ASP A 703 52.44 32.62 -20.82
CA ASP A 703 51.70 33.35 -19.79
C ASP A 703 50.19 33.29 -20.04
N LEU A 704 49.77 33.39 -21.30
CA LEU A 704 48.37 33.27 -21.71
C LEU A 704 47.81 31.86 -21.38
N ILE A 705 48.62 30.82 -21.57
CA ILE A 705 48.28 29.43 -21.25
C ILE A 705 48.09 29.25 -19.73
N ASN A 706 49.03 29.74 -18.92
CA ASN A 706 48.94 29.65 -17.46
C ASN A 706 47.74 30.43 -16.90
N ILE A 707 47.41 31.59 -17.48
CA ILE A 707 46.23 32.38 -17.13
C ILE A 707 44.95 31.60 -17.44
N ILE A 708 44.82 31.01 -18.63
CA ILE A 708 43.61 30.26 -19.03
C ILE A 708 43.44 28.99 -18.18
N VAL A 709 44.51 28.24 -17.93
CA VAL A 709 44.51 27.07 -17.04
C VAL A 709 44.15 27.49 -15.59
N GLY A 710 44.69 28.61 -15.12
CA GLY A 710 44.35 29.20 -13.81
C GLY A 710 42.88 29.61 -13.69
N MET A 711 42.31 30.20 -14.75
CA MET A 711 40.88 30.55 -14.83
C MET A 711 39.99 29.30 -14.84
N MET A 712 40.42 28.19 -15.47
CA MET A 712 39.68 26.92 -15.42
C MET A 712 39.65 26.33 -14.00
N ALA A 713 40.76 26.40 -13.26
CA ALA A 713 40.81 25.98 -11.85
C ALA A 713 39.98 26.91 -10.95
N LEU A 714 40.00 28.22 -11.22
CA LEU A 714 39.18 29.22 -10.52
C LEU A 714 37.67 28.97 -10.74
N LEU A 715 37.24 28.63 -11.96
CA LEU A 715 35.85 28.23 -12.23
C LEU A 715 35.47 26.95 -11.45
N GLY A 716 36.40 26.01 -11.31
CA GLY A 716 36.22 24.85 -10.43
C GLY A 716 36.01 25.26 -8.97
N PHE A 717 36.81 26.20 -8.47
CA PHE A 717 36.69 26.71 -7.10
C PHE A 717 35.39 27.49 -6.87
N ILE A 718 34.94 28.27 -7.85
CA ILE A 718 33.63 28.94 -7.82
C ILE A 718 32.50 27.89 -7.83
N ALA A 719 32.63 26.81 -8.62
CA ALA A 719 31.67 25.70 -8.60
C ALA A 719 31.67 24.95 -7.26
N PHE A 720 32.82 24.83 -6.59
CA PHE A 720 32.94 24.27 -5.25
C PHE A 720 32.23 25.15 -4.21
N LEU A 721 32.51 26.46 -4.20
CA LEU A 721 31.86 27.41 -3.31
C LEU A 721 30.35 27.48 -3.55
N ALA A 722 29.91 27.44 -4.82
CA ALA A 722 28.50 27.37 -5.17
C ALA A 722 27.86 26.03 -4.74
N GLY A 723 28.62 24.92 -4.78
CA GLY A 723 28.19 23.62 -4.28
C GLY A 723 28.11 23.54 -2.74
N LEU A 724 28.99 24.28 -2.04
CA LEU A 724 28.94 24.46 -0.58
C LEU A 724 27.77 25.35 -0.15
N GLY A 725 27.41 26.35 -0.95
CA GLY A 725 26.26 27.24 -0.72
C GLY A 725 24.89 26.66 -1.09
N GLN A 726 24.85 25.41 -1.58
CA GLN A 726 23.59 24.72 -1.85
C GLN A 726 23.06 24.04 -0.58
N GLU A 727 22.13 24.71 0.09
CA GLU A 727 21.31 24.09 1.12
C GLU A 727 20.31 23.12 0.49
N MET A 728 20.61 21.82 0.54
CA MET A 728 19.60 20.76 0.29
C MET A 728 18.87 20.34 1.59
N GLY A 729 19.16 20.97 2.73
CA GLY A 729 18.89 20.46 4.08
C GLY A 729 17.46 20.54 4.57
N TRP A 730 16.77 21.60 4.16
CA TRP A 730 15.45 21.89 4.70
C TRP A 730 14.31 21.29 3.88
N PHE A 731 14.57 20.86 2.63
CA PHE A 731 13.54 20.24 1.77
C PHE A 731 13.67 18.71 1.66
N ASP A 732 14.72 18.16 2.28
CA ASP A 732 14.94 16.73 2.51
C ASP A 732 14.50 16.34 3.93
N LEU A 733 13.43 16.99 4.42
CA LEU A 733 12.83 16.79 5.74
C LEU A 733 11.65 15.78 5.66
N PRO A 734 11.82 14.52 6.12
CA PRO A 734 10.71 13.59 6.35
C PRO A 734 9.77 13.95 7.51
N GLU A 735 9.70 15.23 7.88
CA GLU A 735 8.71 15.86 8.79
C GLU A 735 7.27 15.64 8.33
N ASN A 736 7.13 15.13 7.12
CA ASN A 736 5.87 14.89 6.49
C ASN A 736 5.45 13.42 6.43
N GLN A 737 6.21 12.44 6.96
CA GLN A 737 5.90 11.01 6.82
C GLN A 737 5.48 10.26 8.10
N ALA A 738 4.40 9.44 8.05
CA ALA A 738 4.06 8.54 9.19
C ALA A 738 3.02 7.36 9.00
N GLY A 739 2.81 6.67 7.85
CA GLY A 739 2.11 5.34 7.87
C GLY A 739 0.86 4.98 7.01
N ALA A 740 -0.24 5.77 6.90
CA ALA A 740 -1.33 5.46 5.93
C ALA A 740 -2.06 6.70 5.40
N LEU A 741 -2.68 7.50 6.29
CA LEU A 741 -2.96 8.93 6.00
C LEU A 741 -1.65 9.70 5.91
N THR A 742 -0.73 9.22 6.71
CA THR A 742 0.62 9.66 6.94
C THR A 742 1.62 8.97 6.00
N ALA A 743 1.33 7.83 5.36
CA ALA A 743 2.04 7.35 4.17
C ALA A 743 1.55 8.09 2.91
N LYS A 744 0.28 8.52 2.90
CA LYS A 744 -0.27 9.38 1.85
C LYS A 744 0.30 10.80 1.97
N LEU A 745 0.24 11.45 3.12
CA LEU A 745 0.88 12.76 3.39
C LEU A 745 2.41 12.66 3.34
N ALA A 746 3.04 11.59 3.83
CA ALA A 746 4.49 11.30 3.65
C ALA A 746 4.97 11.46 2.23
N VAL A 747 4.38 10.61 1.41
CA VAL A 747 4.84 10.32 0.08
C VAL A 747 4.29 11.42 -0.83
N ASP A 748 3.16 12.04 -0.49
CA ASP A 748 2.63 13.17 -1.22
C ASP A 748 3.36 14.48 -0.90
N VAL A 749 3.72 14.77 0.36
CA VAL A 749 4.48 15.99 0.68
C VAL A 749 5.93 15.90 0.20
N SER A 750 6.59 14.75 0.35
CA SER A 750 7.92 14.54 -0.27
C SER A 750 7.89 14.65 -1.79
N LYS A 751 6.78 14.25 -2.45
CA LYS A 751 6.59 14.52 -3.88
C LYS A 751 6.46 16.01 -4.18
N VAL A 752 5.92 16.85 -3.28
CA VAL A 752 5.82 18.31 -3.53
C VAL A 752 7.20 18.95 -3.75
N LYS A 753 8.27 18.36 -3.18
CA LYS A 753 9.68 18.70 -3.50
C LYS A 753 9.98 18.65 -5.00
N GLY A 754 9.25 17.85 -5.78
CA GLY A 754 9.36 17.81 -7.24
C GLY A 754 9.04 19.13 -7.96
N ILE A 755 8.58 20.17 -7.24
CA ILE A 755 8.30 21.52 -7.79
C ILE A 755 9.21 22.60 -7.18
N SER A 756 9.83 22.37 -6.02
CA SER A 756 10.60 23.37 -5.26
C SER A 756 12.00 22.87 -4.86
N GLY A 757 12.87 23.73 -4.33
CA GLY A 757 14.20 23.33 -3.85
C GLY A 757 15.13 22.85 -4.97
N SER A 758 15.65 21.62 -4.88
CA SER A 758 16.67 21.09 -5.81
C SER A 758 16.21 20.99 -7.26
N GLN A 759 14.94 20.65 -7.51
CA GLN A 759 14.40 20.58 -8.87
C GLN A 759 14.19 21.96 -9.47
N LEU A 760 13.78 22.94 -8.66
CA LEU A 760 13.71 24.34 -9.08
C LEU A 760 15.10 24.88 -9.39
N GLY A 761 16.09 24.57 -8.54
CA GLY A 761 17.49 24.93 -8.75
C GLY A 761 18.07 24.31 -10.02
N ALA A 762 17.85 23.01 -10.26
CA ALA A 762 18.27 22.33 -11.48
C ALA A 762 17.59 22.89 -12.73
N LEU A 763 16.31 23.26 -12.65
CA LEU A 763 15.57 23.90 -13.73
C LEU A 763 16.10 25.31 -14.01
N LEU A 764 16.36 26.10 -12.97
CA LEU A 764 16.95 27.43 -13.11
C LEU A 764 18.36 27.34 -13.71
N GLN A 765 19.19 26.43 -13.21
CA GLN A 765 20.52 26.15 -13.75
C GLN A 765 20.44 25.76 -15.23
N ALA A 766 19.49 24.90 -15.61
CA ALA A 766 19.31 24.48 -16.99
C ALA A 766 18.82 25.61 -17.90
N ILE A 767 17.92 26.48 -17.42
CA ILE A 767 17.48 27.67 -18.15
C ILE A 767 18.65 28.64 -18.36
N VAL A 768 19.41 28.94 -17.31
CA VAL A 768 20.56 29.85 -17.40
C VAL A 768 21.59 29.29 -18.39
N LEU A 769 21.92 28.00 -18.30
CA LEU A 769 22.82 27.33 -19.23
C LEU A 769 22.29 27.36 -20.66
N LEU A 770 21.00 27.08 -20.88
CA LEU A 770 20.41 27.10 -22.21
C LEU A 770 20.43 28.52 -22.81
N VAL A 771 20.00 29.53 -22.05
CA VAL A 771 19.97 30.93 -22.51
C VAL A 771 21.38 31.43 -22.80
N THR A 772 22.31 31.27 -21.87
CA THR A 772 23.71 31.67 -22.09
C THR A 772 24.33 30.92 -23.26
N SER A 773 24.01 29.63 -23.44
CA SER A 773 24.54 28.85 -24.57
C SER A 773 24.01 29.32 -25.93
N LEU A 774 22.72 29.67 -26.02
CA LEU A 774 22.12 30.20 -27.23
C LEU A 774 22.62 31.61 -27.54
N VAL A 775 22.73 32.48 -26.53
CA VAL A 775 23.23 33.86 -26.71
C VAL A 775 24.66 33.82 -27.23
N VAL A 776 25.54 33.06 -26.58
CA VAL A 776 26.93 32.91 -27.02
C VAL A 776 26.98 32.30 -28.43
N GLY A 777 26.22 31.22 -28.70
CA GLY A 777 26.16 30.62 -30.03
C GLY A 777 25.76 31.61 -31.13
N LEU A 778 24.69 32.40 -30.91
CA LEU A 778 24.18 33.37 -31.89
C LEU A 778 25.17 34.51 -32.14
N VAL A 779 25.90 34.98 -31.12
CA VAL A 779 26.89 36.06 -31.24
C VAL A 779 28.07 35.64 -32.10
N TYR A 780 28.57 34.41 -31.95
CA TYR A 780 29.72 33.93 -32.72
C TYR A 780 29.33 33.37 -34.10
N SER A 781 28.21 32.65 -34.19
CA SER A 781 27.67 32.19 -35.48
C SER A 781 26.18 31.91 -35.40
N TRP A 782 25.38 32.83 -35.96
CA TRP A 782 23.94 32.65 -36.06
C TRP A 782 23.56 31.49 -36.99
N GLN A 783 24.30 31.25 -38.06
CA GLN A 783 24.03 30.21 -39.06
C GLN A 783 24.20 28.80 -38.49
N LEU A 784 25.31 28.55 -37.79
CA LEU A 784 25.57 27.25 -37.14
C LEU A 784 24.60 27.01 -35.98
N THR A 785 24.27 28.06 -35.24
CA THR A 785 23.31 27.97 -34.14
C THR A 785 21.91 27.62 -34.62
N LEU A 786 21.43 28.21 -35.73
CA LEU A 786 20.14 27.86 -36.34
C LEU A 786 20.10 26.41 -36.83
N LEU A 787 21.16 25.92 -37.47
CA LEU A 787 21.25 24.53 -37.90
C LEU A 787 21.15 23.57 -36.70
N PHE A 788 21.91 23.84 -35.65
CA PHE A 788 21.92 23.00 -34.46
C PHE A 788 20.56 23.05 -33.73
N LEU A 789 19.87 24.19 -33.74
CA LEU A 789 18.53 24.36 -33.18
C LEU A 789 17.47 23.48 -33.88
N LEU A 790 17.69 23.01 -35.11
CA LEU A 790 16.80 22.02 -35.76
C LEU A 790 16.86 20.64 -35.08
N PHE A 791 17.99 20.26 -34.49
CA PHE A 791 18.16 18.99 -33.79
C PHE A 791 17.65 19.03 -32.34
N PHE A 792 17.54 20.23 -31.76
CA PHE A 792 17.09 20.44 -30.38
C PHE A 792 15.69 19.88 -30.09
N PRO A 793 14.63 20.17 -30.87
CA PRO A 793 13.30 19.59 -30.65
C PRO A 793 13.28 18.07 -30.75
N LEU A 794 14.07 17.48 -31.64
CA LEU A 794 14.13 16.04 -31.82
C LEU A 794 14.75 15.34 -30.60
N LEU A 795 15.81 15.92 -30.02
CA LEU A 795 16.41 15.47 -28.76
C LEU A 795 15.39 15.54 -27.60
N VAL A 796 14.65 16.64 -27.49
CA VAL A 796 13.61 16.82 -26.45
C VAL A 796 12.49 15.81 -26.62
N ILE A 797 11.97 15.64 -27.85
CA ILE A 797 10.90 14.70 -28.16
C ILE A 797 11.34 13.28 -27.84
N ALA A 798 12.54 12.86 -28.26
CA ALA A 798 13.08 11.54 -27.95
C ALA A 798 13.17 11.30 -26.44
N GLY A 799 13.72 12.27 -25.67
CA GLY A 799 13.78 12.19 -24.21
C GLY A 799 12.40 12.14 -23.54
N MET A 800 11.46 12.96 -24.00
CA MET A 800 10.07 12.95 -23.49
C MET A 800 9.36 11.61 -23.76
N PHE A 801 9.55 11.02 -24.94
CA PHE A 801 9.00 9.71 -25.26
C PHE A 801 9.64 8.60 -24.42
N GLN A 802 10.96 8.64 -24.21
CA GLN A 802 11.67 7.68 -23.37
C GLN A 802 11.11 7.67 -21.93
N ILE A 803 10.93 8.87 -21.37
CA ILE A 803 10.37 9.05 -20.03
C ILE A 803 8.90 8.62 -19.97
N ARG A 804 8.10 8.96 -20.99
CA ARG A 804 6.68 8.59 -21.06
C ARG A 804 6.50 7.08 -21.19
N ASN A 805 7.30 6.41 -22.00
CA ASN A 805 7.24 4.96 -22.18
C ASN A 805 7.66 4.24 -20.88
N ALA A 806 8.73 4.68 -20.22
CA ALA A 806 9.14 4.15 -18.92
C ALA A 806 8.05 4.31 -17.84
N ALA A 807 7.29 5.42 -17.85
CA ALA A 807 6.19 5.66 -16.90
C ALA A 807 4.86 4.98 -17.29
N GLY A 808 4.59 4.81 -18.59
CA GLY A 808 3.36 4.23 -19.14
C GLY A 808 3.33 2.70 -19.06
N MET A 809 4.50 2.06 -19.12
CA MET A 809 4.63 0.60 -19.05
C MET A 809 4.18 0.02 -17.70
N LYS A 810 4.10 0.83 -16.63
CA LYS A 810 3.58 0.47 -15.29
C LYS A 810 2.05 0.57 -15.14
N ARG A 811 1.32 0.99 -16.18
CA ARG A 811 -0.14 1.21 -16.13
C ARG A 811 -0.86 0.55 -17.31
N SER A 812 -0.49 -0.68 -17.69
CA SER A 812 -1.44 -1.48 -18.46
C SER A 812 -2.61 -1.84 -17.54
N VAL A 813 -3.83 -1.56 -18.00
CA VAL A 813 -5.08 -1.86 -17.27
C VAL A 813 -5.17 -3.37 -16.96
N ASP A 814 -4.50 -4.21 -17.74
CA ASP A 814 -4.58 -5.67 -17.65
C ASP A 814 -3.62 -6.32 -16.64
N GLU A 815 -2.51 -5.68 -16.23
CA GLU A 815 -1.69 -6.20 -15.11
C GLU A 815 -2.52 -6.23 -13.81
N THR A 816 -3.45 -5.28 -13.65
CA THR A 816 -4.35 -5.27 -12.49
C THR A 816 -5.32 -6.46 -12.50
N ALA A 817 -5.74 -6.92 -13.68
CA ALA A 817 -6.61 -8.10 -13.81
C ALA A 817 -5.86 -9.40 -13.48
N VAL A 818 -4.62 -9.55 -13.97
CA VAL A 818 -3.75 -10.69 -13.64
C VAL A 818 -3.50 -10.77 -12.14
N MET A 819 -3.20 -9.63 -11.50
CA MET A 819 -2.97 -9.58 -10.04
C MET A 819 -4.24 -9.83 -9.25
N ARG A 820 -5.42 -9.41 -9.74
CA ARG A 820 -6.70 -9.67 -9.08
C ARG A 820 -7.01 -11.16 -8.99
N ILE A 821 -6.78 -11.91 -10.06
CA ILE A 821 -6.95 -13.38 -10.07
C ILE A 821 -5.97 -14.03 -9.09
N ALA A 822 -4.71 -13.58 -9.06
CA ALA A 822 -3.74 -14.10 -8.11
C ALA A 822 -4.14 -13.79 -6.65
N GLN A 823 -4.65 -12.59 -6.38
CA GLN A 823 -5.14 -12.20 -5.06
C GLN A 823 -6.33 -13.03 -4.62
N GLU A 824 -7.30 -13.24 -5.52
CA GLU A 824 -8.46 -14.09 -5.29
C GLU A 824 -8.03 -15.52 -4.93
N ALA A 825 -7.10 -16.09 -5.71
CA ALA A 825 -6.60 -17.45 -5.50
C ALA A 825 -5.79 -17.59 -4.20
N ILE A 826 -4.86 -16.68 -3.93
CA ILE A 826 -3.98 -16.74 -2.74
C ILE A 826 -4.79 -16.50 -1.46
N SER A 827 -5.73 -15.56 -1.48
CA SER A 827 -6.57 -15.27 -0.30
C SER A 827 -7.55 -16.39 0.05
N SER A 828 -7.94 -17.19 -0.95
CA SER A 828 -8.89 -18.29 -0.82
C SER A 828 -8.22 -19.66 -0.91
N GLY A 829 -6.92 -19.74 -0.61
CA GLY A 829 -6.09 -20.93 -0.86
C GLY A 829 -6.66 -22.21 -0.24
N ARG A 830 -7.14 -22.16 1.02
CA ARG A 830 -7.72 -23.35 1.69
C ARG A 830 -8.96 -23.90 0.97
N THR A 831 -9.83 -23.03 0.46
CA THR A 831 -11.02 -23.44 -0.30
C THR A 831 -10.64 -24.02 -1.65
N ILE A 832 -9.65 -23.42 -2.34
CA ILE A 832 -9.13 -23.94 -3.61
C ILE A 832 -8.53 -25.33 -3.41
N PHE A 833 -7.78 -25.54 -2.33
CA PHE A 833 -7.13 -26.82 -2.03
C PHE A 833 -8.10 -27.91 -1.61
N ALA A 834 -9.19 -27.55 -0.94
CA ALA A 834 -10.27 -28.48 -0.62
C ALA A 834 -11.02 -28.94 -1.88
N LEU A 835 -11.17 -28.07 -2.88
CA LEU A 835 -11.92 -28.33 -4.11
C LEU A 835 -11.06 -28.80 -5.30
N ASN A 836 -9.74 -28.96 -5.12
CA ASN A 836 -8.78 -29.27 -6.20
C ASN A 836 -8.80 -28.28 -7.38
N LEU A 837 -8.96 -26.99 -7.10
CA LEU A 837 -9.11 -25.93 -8.13
C LEU A 837 -7.79 -25.29 -8.57
N GLU A 838 -6.64 -25.80 -8.12
CA GLU A 838 -5.33 -25.20 -8.40
C GLU A 838 -5.03 -25.09 -9.90
N ASP A 839 -5.32 -26.16 -10.66
CA ASP A 839 -5.08 -26.23 -12.10
C ASP A 839 -5.97 -25.23 -12.86
N TYR A 840 -7.25 -25.11 -12.46
CA TYR A 840 -8.18 -24.13 -13.03
C TYR A 840 -7.67 -22.69 -12.85
N PHE A 841 -7.25 -22.32 -11.64
CA PHE A 841 -6.72 -20.97 -11.40
C PHE A 841 -5.38 -20.76 -12.11
N SER A 842 -4.52 -21.78 -12.21
CA SER A 842 -3.29 -21.68 -13.00
C SER A 842 -3.56 -21.45 -14.48
N GLU A 843 -4.54 -22.12 -15.06
CA GLU A 843 -4.92 -21.91 -16.46
C GLU A 843 -5.57 -20.56 -16.70
N ARG A 844 -6.50 -20.15 -15.82
CA ARG A 844 -7.14 -18.83 -15.87
C ARG A 844 -6.08 -17.74 -15.82
N TYR A 845 -5.11 -17.86 -14.93
CA TYR A 845 -3.96 -16.95 -14.85
C TYR A 845 -3.13 -16.94 -16.14
N GLN A 846 -2.83 -18.11 -16.71
CA GLN A 846 -2.07 -18.25 -17.96
C GLN A 846 -2.79 -17.63 -19.17
N ARG A 847 -4.12 -17.80 -19.29
CA ARG A 847 -4.93 -17.25 -20.38
C ARG A 847 -4.93 -15.72 -20.37
N VAL A 848 -5.16 -15.11 -19.21
CA VAL A 848 -5.15 -13.63 -19.08
C VAL A 848 -3.76 -13.09 -19.38
N MET A 849 -2.70 -13.72 -18.88
CA MET A 849 -1.32 -13.34 -19.23
C MET A 849 -0.97 -13.52 -20.71
N ALA A 850 -1.68 -14.36 -21.46
CA ALA A 850 -1.43 -14.60 -22.89
C ALA A 850 -2.02 -13.52 -23.79
N GLY A 851 -3.18 -12.95 -23.43
CA GLY A 851 -3.87 -11.92 -24.23
C GLY A 851 -3.01 -10.67 -24.48
N ASP A 852 -2.19 -10.28 -23.50
CA ASP A 852 -1.48 -9.00 -23.52
C ASP A 852 -0.12 -9.05 -24.22
N TYR A 853 0.37 -10.24 -24.55
CA TYR A 853 1.78 -10.42 -24.89
C TYR A 853 2.19 -9.68 -26.18
N LYS A 854 1.30 -9.59 -27.19
CA LYS A 854 1.57 -8.87 -28.44
C LYS A 854 1.72 -7.36 -28.21
N ILE A 855 0.89 -6.78 -27.33
CA ILE A 855 0.92 -5.36 -26.98
C ILE A 855 2.21 -5.04 -26.24
N VAL A 856 2.62 -5.91 -25.31
CA VAL A 856 3.89 -5.78 -24.59
C VAL A 856 5.08 -5.76 -25.54
N ILE A 857 5.16 -6.69 -26.51
CA ILE A 857 6.24 -6.69 -27.51
C ILE A 857 6.24 -5.40 -28.33
N LYS A 858 5.09 -4.94 -28.81
CA LYS A 858 4.98 -3.70 -29.60
C LYS A 858 5.51 -2.50 -28.81
N ASN A 859 5.21 -2.43 -27.52
CA ASN A 859 5.70 -1.38 -26.64
C ASN A 859 7.22 -1.47 -26.41
N CYS A 860 7.79 -2.69 -26.28
CA CYS A 860 9.25 -2.88 -26.19
C CYS A 860 9.95 -2.41 -27.48
N LEU A 861 9.40 -2.75 -28.65
CA LEU A 861 9.95 -2.29 -29.93
C LEU A 861 9.90 -0.76 -30.08
N LEU A 862 8.78 -0.14 -29.66
CA LEU A 862 8.66 1.32 -29.65
C LEU A 862 9.67 1.96 -28.68
N SER A 863 9.86 1.37 -27.49
CA SER A 863 10.86 1.80 -26.50
C SER A 863 12.28 1.74 -27.06
N ALA A 864 12.63 0.61 -27.69
CA ALA A 864 13.92 0.39 -28.33
C ALA A 864 14.19 1.39 -29.46
N LEU A 865 13.18 1.71 -30.28
CA LEU A 865 13.31 2.70 -31.35
C LEU A 865 13.58 4.10 -30.81
N VAL A 866 12.84 4.52 -29.78
CA VAL A 866 13.03 5.83 -29.15
C VAL A 866 14.41 5.93 -28.52
N TYR A 867 14.87 4.87 -27.85
CA TYR A 867 16.21 4.82 -27.26
C TYR A 867 17.30 4.93 -28.34
N ALA A 868 17.19 4.15 -29.42
CA ALA A 868 18.16 4.16 -30.51
C ALA A 868 18.25 5.52 -31.21
N LEU A 869 17.09 6.17 -31.44
CA LEU A 869 17.02 7.52 -32.00
C LEU A 869 17.71 8.54 -31.08
N SER A 870 17.51 8.42 -29.76
CA SER A 870 18.13 9.33 -28.79
C SER A 870 19.65 9.23 -28.77
N GLN A 871 20.24 8.06 -29.04
CA GLN A 871 21.70 7.87 -29.06
C GLN A 871 22.34 8.30 -30.39
N SER A 872 21.65 8.06 -31.52
CA SER A 872 22.21 8.36 -32.84
C SER A 872 22.13 9.83 -33.24
N ILE A 873 21.13 10.56 -32.74
CA ILE A 873 20.88 11.94 -33.16
C ILE A 873 22.03 12.91 -32.82
N SER A 874 22.76 12.65 -31.73
CA SER A 874 23.94 13.44 -31.37
C SER A 874 25.07 13.29 -32.39
N MET A 875 25.25 12.11 -32.98
CA MET A 875 26.27 11.88 -34.03
C MET A 875 25.86 12.52 -35.35
N PHE A 876 24.59 12.47 -35.72
CA PHE A 876 24.08 13.19 -36.89
C PHE A 876 24.19 14.71 -36.73
N ALA A 877 23.96 15.23 -35.53
CA ALA A 877 24.16 16.64 -35.24
C ALA A 877 25.63 17.05 -35.41
N PHE A 878 26.60 16.21 -35.01
CA PHE A 878 28.03 16.49 -35.21
C PHE A 878 28.37 16.54 -36.70
N SER A 879 27.88 15.56 -37.48
CA SER A 879 28.07 15.54 -38.94
C SER A 879 27.52 16.80 -39.61
N ALA A 880 26.31 17.24 -39.24
CA ALA A 880 25.68 18.42 -39.83
C ALA A 880 26.41 19.72 -39.48
N VAL A 881 26.78 19.90 -38.20
CA VAL A 881 27.47 21.12 -37.73
C VAL A 881 28.85 21.27 -38.37
N PHE A 882 29.65 20.20 -38.42
CA PHE A 882 30.99 20.30 -38.99
C PHE A 882 30.98 20.39 -40.52
N SER A 883 29.95 19.84 -41.20
CA SER A 883 29.78 20.01 -42.65
C SER A 883 29.49 21.46 -43.02
N LEU A 884 28.51 22.09 -42.37
CA LEU A 884 28.23 23.50 -42.59
C LEU A 884 29.39 24.37 -42.09
N GLY A 885 30.01 24.01 -40.97
CA GLY A 885 31.16 24.70 -40.41
C GLY A 885 32.35 24.76 -41.37
N ALA A 886 32.73 23.62 -41.97
CA ALA A 886 33.82 23.56 -42.94
C ALA A 886 33.53 24.44 -44.17
N TYR A 887 32.29 24.42 -44.66
CA TYR A 887 31.87 25.27 -45.78
C TYR A 887 31.93 26.77 -45.46
N LEU A 888 31.53 27.16 -44.26
CA LEU A 888 31.54 28.57 -43.83
C LEU A 888 32.96 29.09 -43.56
N VAL A 889 33.87 28.22 -43.10
CA VAL A 889 35.29 28.52 -42.96
C VAL A 889 35.97 28.64 -44.32
N GLU A 890 35.66 27.77 -45.29
CA GLU A 890 36.17 27.84 -46.68
C GLU A 890 35.74 29.15 -47.38
N LYS A 891 34.56 29.68 -47.03
CA LYS A 891 34.06 30.98 -47.52
C LYS A 891 34.56 32.19 -46.71
N GLU A 892 35.43 32.00 -45.73
CA GLU A 892 35.96 33.03 -44.83
C GLU A 892 34.86 33.83 -44.08
N THR A 893 33.67 33.26 -43.93
CA THR A 893 32.56 33.91 -43.22
C THR A 893 32.64 33.75 -41.71
N ILE A 894 33.37 32.73 -41.23
CA ILE A 894 33.49 32.35 -39.82
C ILE A 894 34.91 31.83 -39.55
N ASP A 895 35.48 32.22 -38.41
CA ASP A 895 36.75 31.68 -37.92
C ASP A 895 36.63 30.28 -37.31
N VAL A 896 37.70 29.50 -37.37
CA VAL A 896 37.81 28.18 -36.72
C VAL A 896 37.50 28.24 -35.22
N LEU A 897 37.92 29.31 -34.53
CA LEU A 897 37.58 29.55 -33.12
C LEU A 897 36.07 29.70 -32.90
N ALA A 898 35.40 30.47 -33.76
CA ALA A 898 33.95 30.66 -33.69
C ALA A 898 33.18 29.36 -33.97
N LEU A 899 33.69 28.48 -34.84
CA LEU A 899 33.15 27.14 -35.07
C LEU A 899 33.20 26.27 -33.81
N PHE A 900 34.38 26.08 -33.20
CA PHE A 900 34.51 25.22 -32.01
C PHE A 900 33.85 25.81 -30.76
N ARG A 901 33.81 27.14 -30.64
CA ARG A 901 33.09 27.84 -29.56
C ARG A 901 31.59 27.59 -29.64
N THR A 902 30.99 27.85 -30.81
CA THR A 902 29.56 27.62 -31.04
C THR A 902 29.20 26.15 -30.83
N PHE A 903 30.02 25.20 -31.33
CA PHE A 903 29.81 23.78 -31.10
C PHE A 903 29.86 23.37 -29.62
N SER A 904 30.92 23.76 -28.90
CA SER A 904 31.14 23.34 -27.51
C SER A 904 30.05 23.85 -26.58
N VAL A 905 29.66 25.12 -26.76
CA VAL A 905 28.64 25.79 -25.96
C VAL A 905 27.26 25.17 -26.21
N LEU A 906 26.89 24.94 -27.47
CA LEU A 906 25.60 24.37 -27.83
C LEU A 906 25.49 22.89 -27.44
N ASN A 907 26.58 22.11 -27.56
CA ASN A 907 26.60 20.71 -27.14
C ASN A 907 26.38 20.56 -25.62
N MET A 908 27.04 21.40 -24.80
CA MET A 908 26.81 21.41 -23.34
C MET A 908 25.39 21.89 -22.99
N GLY A 909 24.85 22.86 -23.74
CA GLY A 909 23.46 23.30 -23.62
C GLY A 909 22.44 22.18 -23.92
N ALA A 910 22.66 21.41 -24.99
CA ALA A 910 21.80 20.29 -25.38
C ALA A 910 21.78 19.16 -24.33
N GLN A 911 22.94 18.84 -23.73
CA GLN A 911 23.02 17.85 -22.65
C GLN A 911 22.25 18.27 -21.39
N SER A 912 22.21 19.57 -21.09
CA SER A 912 21.41 20.10 -19.98
C SER A 912 19.91 19.95 -20.22
N LEU A 913 19.45 20.26 -21.43
CA LEU A 913 18.04 20.16 -21.78
C LEU A 913 17.52 18.72 -21.67
N GLY A 914 18.34 17.73 -22.03
CA GLY A 914 18.06 16.31 -21.80
C GLY A 914 17.75 16.01 -20.32
N ARG A 915 18.56 16.55 -19.39
CA ARG A 915 18.31 16.43 -17.95
C ARG A 915 17.01 17.12 -17.53
N SER A 916 16.67 18.27 -18.10
CA SER A 916 15.42 18.99 -17.80
C SER A 916 14.16 18.23 -18.22
N THR A 917 14.21 17.37 -19.25
CA THR A 917 13.03 16.58 -19.66
C THR A 917 12.53 15.63 -18.56
N SER A 918 13.42 15.19 -17.66
CA SER A 918 13.10 14.32 -16.52
C SER A 918 12.18 14.97 -15.46
N PHE A 919 12.08 16.31 -15.45
CA PHE A 919 11.27 17.07 -14.50
C PHE A 919 9.75 16.86 -14.68
N GLY A 920 9.27 16.74 -15.92
CA GLY A 920 7.83 16.78 -16.23
C GLY A 920 6.96 15.78 -15.44
N PRO A 921 7.31 14.48 -15.39
CA PRO A 921 6.56 13.49 -14.62
C PRO A 921 6.61 13.72 -13.11
N GLU A 922 7.75 14.15 -12.57
CA GLU A 922 7.92 14.43 -11.13
C GLU A 922 7.08 15.62 -10.72
N ALA A 923 7.17 16.73 -11.47
CA ALA A 923 6.35 17.92 -11.27
C ALA A 923 4.84 17.60 -11.34
N LYS A 924 4.42 16.70 -12.25
CA LYS A 924 3.01 16.28 -12.34
C LYS A 924 2.57 15.46 -11.13
N LYS A 925 3.42 14.56 -10.61
CA LYS A 925 3.16 13.80 -9.38
C LYS A 925 3.07 14.75 -8.19
N ALA A 926 4.04 15.64 -8.07
CA ALA A 926 4.13 16.69 -7.07
C ALA A 926 2.88 17.58 -7.03
N LEU A 927 2.39 18.03 -8.19
CA LEU A 927 1.20 18.90 -8.29
C LEU A 927 -0.07 18.19 -7.83
N LYS A 928 -0.20 16.90 -8.15
CA LYS A 928 -1.33 16.08 -7.70
C LYS A 928 -1.32 15.93 -6.18
N SER A 929 -0.15 15.66 -5.63
CA SER A 929 0.08 15.50 -4.20
C SER A 929 -0.14 16.81 -3.43
N ALA A 930 0.40 17.93 -3.93
CA ALA A 930 0.19 19.27 -3.42
C ALA A 930 -1.29 19.64 -3.32
N ARG A 931 -2.10 19.33 -4.34
CA ARG A 931 -3.55 19.56 -4.29
C ARG A 931 -4.22 18.75 -3.18
N GLY A 932 -3.79 17.50 -2.97
CA GLY A 932 -4.30 16.68 -1.87
C GLY A 932 -4.00 17.29 -0.50
N ILE A 933 -2.77 17.77 -0.31
CA ILE A 933 -2.33 18.43 0.94
C ILE A 933 -3.10 19.73 1.17
N LEU A 934 -3.11 20.63 0.18
CA LEU A 934 -3.81 21.90 0.27
C LEU A 934 -5.30 21.68 0.52
N SER A 935 -5.93 20.68 -0.11
CA SER A 935 -7.33 20.35 0.17
C SER A 935 -7.59 19.85 1.60
N THR A 936 -6.58 19.32 2.27
CA THR A 936 -6.67 18.87 3.67
C THR A 936 -6.44 20.04 4.63
N ILE A 937 -5.46 20.91 4.35
CA ILE A 937 -5.16 22.12 5.14
C ILE A 937 -6.32 23.12 5.04
N ASP A 938 -6.88 23.30 3.86
CA ASP A 938 -7.99 24.24 3.60
C ASP A 938 -9.33 23.75 4.12
N ARG A 939 -9.39 22.48 4.53
CA ARG A 939 -10.62 21.89 5.03
C ARG A 939 -10.90 22.47 6.41
N ILE A 940 -11.77 23.46 6.44
CA ILE A 940 -12.35 23.97 7.68
C ILE A 940 -13.23 22.86 8.29
N SER A 941 -12.96 22.50 9.55
CA SER A 941 -13.81 21.57 10.29
C SER A 941 -15.19 22.19 10.52
N ARG A 942 -16.25 21.37 10.40
CA ARG A 942 -17.60 21.80 10.77
C ARG A 942 -17.77 21.98 12.28
N ILE A 943 -16.98 21.24 13.05
CA ILE A 943 -16.96 21.29 14.52
C ILE A 943 -15.52 21.67 14.92
N PRO A 944 -15.20 22.97 14.96
CA PRO A 944 -13.91 23.45 15.45
C PRO A 944 -13.80 23.32 16.99
N ARG A 945 -12.57 23.13 17.50
CA ARG A 945 -12.31 22.80 18.92
C ARG A 945 -12.73 23.88 19.92
N ASN A 946 -12.42 25.15 19.61
CA ASN A 946 -12.52 26.28 20.56
C ASN A 946 -13.58 27.34 20.15
N VAL A 947 -14.48 27.03 19.22
CA VAL A 947 -15.54 27.98 18.83
C VAL A 947 -16.82 27.61 19.56
N GLY A 948 -17.38 28.58 20.26
CA GLY A 948 -18.60 28.46 21.04
C GLY A 948 -18.50 29.18 22.38
N LEU A 949 -19.59 29.19 23.13
CA LEU A 949 -19.69 29.72 24.48
C LEU A 949 -18.94 28.80 25.46
N VAL A 950 -18.19 29.40 26.38
CA VAL A 950 -17.60 28.73 27.54
C VAL A 950 -18.31 29.29 28.77
N PRO A 951 -19.30 28.59 29.33
CA PRO A 951 -20.03 29.09 30.49
C PRO A 951 -19.11 29.22 31.71
N ASP A 952 -19.23 30.32 32.43
CA ASP A 952 -18.54 30.54 33.71
C ASP A 952 -19.21 29.78 34.87
N VAL A 953 -20.46 29.33 34.68
CA VAL A 953 -21.23 28.56 35.65
C VAL A 953 -20.78 27.09 35.61
N PRO A 954 -20.52 26.45 36.77
CA PRO A 954 -20.12 25.04 36.80
C PRO A 954 -21.26 24.14 36.34
N PHE A 955 -20.93 23.15 35.53
CA PHE A 955 -21.88 22.16 35.02
C PHE A 955 -22.43 21.30 36.17
N THR A 956 -23.75 21.30 36.33
CA THR A 956 -24.47 20.59 37.39
C THR A 956 -24.71 19.12 37.04
N GLY A 957 -24.73 18.77 35.75
CA GLY A 957 -24.88 17.40 35.29
C GLY A 957 -26.23 17.05 34.66
N ARG A 958 -27.08 18.03 34.34
CA ARG A 958 -28.40 17.79 33.75
C ARG A 958 -28.32 17.69 32.23
N LEU A 959 -28.89 16.63 31.65
CA LEU A 959 -28.90 16.39 30.21
C LEU A 959 -30.32 16.34 29.67
N CYS A 960 -30.60 17.12 28.62
CA CYS A 960 -31.88 17.03 27.91
C CYS A 960 -31.65 16.68 26.44
N PHE A 961 -32.33 15.63 25.98
CA PHE A 961 -32.41 15.23 24.58
C PHE A 961 -33.80 15.58 24.08
N ASN A 962 -33.91 16.48 23.09
CA ASN A 962 -35.19 16.91 22.53
C ASN A 962 -35.23 16.65 21.03
N HIS A 963 -36.20 15.84 20.59
CA HIS A 963 -36.54 15.58 19.20
C HIS A 963 -35.33 15.27 18.30
N LEU A 964 -34.51 14.31 18.73
CA LEU A 964 -33.25 14.01 18.04
C LEU A 964 -33.45 13.16 16.79
N TYR A 965 -32.92 13.66 15.69
CA TYR A 965 -32.79 12.95 14.42
C TYR A 965 -31.32 12.89 14.03
N PHE A 966 -30.84 11.72 13.62
CA PHE A 966 -29.43 11.58 13.24
C PHE A 966 -29.22 10.57 12.12
N ARG A 967 -28.27 10.92 11.24
CA ARG A 967 -27.75 10.11 10.14
C ARG A 967 -26.24 10.23 10.13
N TYR A 968 -25.54 9.11 10.00
CA TYR A 968 -24.10 9.16 9.79
C TYR A 968 -23.78 9.81 8.44
N PRO A 969 -22.84 10.78 8.37
CA PRO A 969 -22.50 11.46 7.11
C PRO A 969 -22.02 10.52 5.99
N THR A 970 -21.43 9.39 6.37
CA THR A 970 -20.94 8.35 5.46
C THR A 970 -22.07 7.47 4.88
N ARG A 971 -23.20 7.34 5.58
CA ARG A 971 -24.34 6.49 5.20
C ARG A 971 -25.63 7.29 5.15
N LYS A 972 -25.76 8.15 4.13
CA LYS A 972 -26.87 9.12 4.02
C LYS A 972 -28.26 8.48 3.90
N GLY A 973 -28.36 7.25 3.39
CA GLY A 973 -29.63 6.55 3.19
C GLY A 973 -30.25 5.99 4.47
N LEU A 974 -29.47 5.80 5.54
CA LEU A 974 -29.94 5.15 6.77
C LEU A 974 -30.09 6.17 7.91
N ARG A 975 -31.32 6.33 8.43
CA ARG A 975 -31.59 7.06 9.68
C ARG A 975 -31.36 6.14 10.87
N ILE A 976 -30.50 6.57 11.80
CA ILE A 976 -30.22 5.82 13.03
C ILE A 976 -31.13 6.29 14.16
N LEU A 977 -31.21 7.60 14.42
CA LEU A 977 -32.12 8.16 15.42
C LEU A 977 -33.34 8.80 14.74
N ARG A 978 -34.53 8.52 15.27
CA ARG A 978 -35.83 8.91 14.71
C ARG A 978 -36.71 9.55 15.78
N ASN A 979 -36.48 10.82 16.12
CA ASN A 979 -37.25 11.55 17.12
C ASN A 979 -37.03 11.06 18.57
N PHE A 980 -35.78 10.92 18.99
CA PHE A 980 -35.46 10.51 20.36
C PHE A 980 -35.54 11.70 21.34
N SER A 981 -36.29 11.54 22.44
CA SER A 981 -36.41 12.55 23.50
C SER A 981 -36.34 11.93 24.91
N HIS A 982 -35.46 12.45 25.77
CA HIS A 982 -35.27 11.98 27.14
C HIS A 982 -34.54 13.02 28.01
N ILE A 983 -34.72 12.98 29.32
CA ILE A 983 -34.06 13.88 30.28
C ILE A 983 -33.34 13.02 31.32
N VAL A 984 -32.09 13.36 31.61
CA VAL A 984 -31.27 12.75 32.67
C VAL A 984 -31.04 13.80 33.74
N GLU A 985 -31.46 13.49 34.96
CA GLU A 985 -31.28 14.39 36.10
C GLU A 985 -29.86 14.26 36.72
N PRO A 986 -29.37 15.29 37.43
CA PRO A 986 -28.04 15.26 38.04
C PRO A 986 -27.85 14.08 39.01
N CYS A 987 -26.65 13.50 39.02
CA CYS A 987 -26.27 12.36 39.87
C CYS A 987 -27.09 11.07 39.63
N GLN A 988 -27.81 10.99 38.52
CA GLN A 988 -28.56 9.80 38.13
C GLN A 988 -27.73 8.91 37.19
N ALA A 989 -27.79 7.59 37.41
CA ALA A 989 -27.26 6.58 36.50
C ALA A 989 -28.35 6.10 35.53
N VAL A 990 -28.17 6.36 34.23
CA VAL A 990 -29.13 6.00 33.18
C VAL A 990 -28.53 4.97 32.23
N ALA A 991 -29.20 3.82 32.09
CA ALA A 991 -28.80 2.77 31.17
C ALA A 991 -29.59 2.82 29.85
N LEU A 992 -28.88 2.79 28.72
CA LEU A 992 -29.43 2.73 27.36
C LEU A 992 -29.37 1.30 26.84
N VAL A 993 -30.54 0.68 26.64
CA VAL A 993 -30.66 -0.74 26.26
C VAL A 993 -31.45 -0.85 24.96
N GLY A 994 -31.23 -1.91 24.17
CA GLY A 994 -31.94 -2.15 22.92
C GLY A 994 -31.17 -3.09 21.99
N GLN A 995 -31.73 -3.39 20.81
CA GLN A 995 -31.07 -4.25 19.81
C GLN A 995 -29.78 -3.62 19.24
N SER A 996 -28.97 -4.42 18.54
CA SER A 996 -27.79 -3.89 17.84
C SER A 996 -28.21 -2.90 16.74
N GLY A 997 -27.50 -1.78 16.62
CA GLY A 997 -27.79 -0.77 15.59
C GLY A 997 -28.95 0.19 15.91
N CYS A 998 -29.62 0.07 17.05
CA CYS A 998 -30.74 0.95 17.43
C CYS A 998 -30.34 2.39 17.82
N GLY A 999 -29.04 2.67 17.95
CA GLY A 999 -28.50 4.02 18.18
C GLY A 999 -27.85 4.29 19.54
N LYS A 1000 -27.71 3.30 20.43
CA LYS A 1000 -27.14 3.42 21.80
C LYS A 1000 -25.81 4.17 21.85
N SER A 1001 -24.76 3.63 21.21
CA SER A 1001 -23.43 4.28 21.16
C SER A 1001 -23.44 5.58 20.35
N THR A 1002 -24.43 5.79 19.49
CA THR A 1002 -24.56 7.05 18.74
C THR A 1002 -24.93 8.20 19.67
N ILE A 1003 -25.76 7.96 20.70
CA ILE A 1003 -26.10 8.96 21.71
C ILE A 1003 -24.85 9.40 22.48
N LEU A 1004 -23.98 8.46 22.89
CA LEU A 1004 -22.71 8.78 23.55
C LEU A 1004 -21.77 9.60 22.66
N GLN A 1005 -21.75 9.34 21.35
CA GLN A 1005 -20.96 10.11 20.39
C GLN A 1005 -21.51 11.53 20.15
N LEU A 1006 -22.83 11.70 20.23
CA LEU A 1006 -23.48 13.03 20.17
C LEU A 1006 -23.19 13.85 21.44
N LEU A 1007 -23.19 13.21 22.63
CA LEU A 1007 -22.81 13.86 23.90
C LEU A 1007 -21.35 14.37 23.90
N GLN A 1008 -20.43 13.59 23.34
CA GLN A 1008 -19.03 14.01 23.15
C GLN A 1008 -18.84 15.04 22.03
N ARG A 1009 -19.93 15.36 21.32
CA ARG A 1009 -19.96 16.23 20.14
C ARG A 1009 -18.92 15.82 19.09
N PHE A 1010 -18.90 14.53 18.77
CA PHE A 1010 -18.21 14.04 17.56
C PHE A 1010 -19.01 14.30 16.29
N TYR A 1011 -20.33 14.38 16.43
CA TYR A 1011 -21.26 14.71 15.36
C TYR A 1011 -22.33 15.66 15.90
N ASP A 1012 -22.90 16.49 15.03
CA ASP A 1012 -24.09 17.26 15.35
C ASP A 1012 -25.35 16.51 14.87
N PRO A 1013 -26.45 16.54 15.65
CA PRO A 1013 -27.73 16.00 15.20
C PRO A 1013 -28.32 16.83 14.04
N SER A 1014 -29.26 16.26 13.29
CA SER A 1014 -30.00 17.00 12.25
C SER A 1014 -30.79 18.16 12.86
N ASN A 1015 -30.83 19.30 12.18
CA ASN A 1015 -31.49 20.50 12.68
C ASN A 1015 -32.97 20.50 12.26
N HIS A 1016 -33.88 20.42 13.24
CA HIS A 1016 -35.33 20.47 13.04
C HIS A 1016 -35.99 21.61 13.83
N GLY A 1017 -35.23 22.61 14.28
CA GLY A 1017 -35.70 23.76 15.06
C GLY A 1017 -34.81 24.08 16.27
N PRO A 1018 -34.97 25.25 16.91
CA PRO A 1018 -34.16 25.68 18.05
C PRO A 1018 -34.33 24.81 19.29
N GLU A 1019 -35.51 24.20 19.47
CA GLU A 1019 -35.78 23.27 20.56
C GLU A 1019 -35.30 21.84 20.29
N SER A 1020 -34.83 21.54 19.08
CA SER A 1020 -34.32 20.22 18.70
C SER A 1020 -32.81 20.13 18.89
N GLY A 1021 -32.35 19.20 19.71
CA GLY A 1021 -30.93 19.08 20.02
C GLY A 1021 -30.65 18.35 21.33
N VAL A 1022 -29.37 18.41 21.71
CA VAL A 1022 -28.89 17.97 23.01
C VAL A 1022 -28.58 19.23 23.81
N PHE A 1023 -28.96 19.26 25.08
CA PHE A 1023 -28.77 20.40 25.96
C PHE A 1023 -28.04 19.98 27.25
N PHE A 1024 -27.06 20.78 27.67
CA PHE A 1024 -26.36 20.68 28.96
C PHE A 1024 -26.84 21.83 29.84
N ASP A 1025 -27.51 21.54 30.96
CA ASP A 1025 -28.05 22.55 31.88
C ASP A 1025 -28.86 23.66 31.17
N GLY A 1026 -29.59 23.30 30.09
CA GLY A 1026 -30.38 24.23 29.27
C GLY A 1026 -29.64 24.87 28.08
N TRP A 1027 -28.30 24.72 28.00
CA TRP A 1027 -27.50 25.22 26.88
C TRP A 1027 -27.43 24.20 25.74
N ASN A 1028 -27.74 24.62 24.51
CA ASN A 1028 -27.63 23.73 23.35
C ASN A 1028 -26.15 23.38 23.09
N LEU A 1029 -25.85 22.10 22.89
CA LEU A 1029 -24.50 21.62 22.62
C LEU A 1029 -23.86 22.27 21.40
N ARG A 1030 -24.66 22.73 20.44
CA ARG A 1030 -24.19 23.42 19.23
C ARG A 1030 -23.54 24.76 19.54
N ASP A 1031 -24.00 25.45 20.58
CA ASP A 1031 -23.57 26.81 20.92
C ASP A 1031 -22.37 26.82 21.86
N LEU A 1032 -22.16 25.74 22.61
CA LEU A 1032 -21.04 25.57 23.54
C LEU A 1032 -19.71 25.31 22.81
N ALA A 1033 -18.56 25.50 23.46
CA ALA A 1033 -17.27 25.08 22.91
C ALA A 1033 -17.04 23.56 23.12
N PRO A 1034 -16.66 22.78 22.10
CA PRO A 1034 -16.37 21.35 22.26
C PRO A 1034 -15.28 21.03 23.29
N SER A 1035 -14.26 21.89 23.42
CA SER A 1035 -13.21 21.75 24.44
C SER A 1035 -13.78 21.79 25.86
N TRP A 1036 -14.71 22.71 26.13
CA TRP A 1036 -15.40 22.82 27.42
C TRP A 1036 -16.35 21.64 27.66
N ILE A 1037 -17.16 21.24 26.65
CA ILE A 1037 -18.06 20.08 26.76
C ILE A 1037 -17.27 18.85 27.19
N ARG A 1038 -16.17 18.56 26.48
CA ARG A 1038 -15.36 17.38 26.73
C ARG A 1038 -14.64 17.47 28.08
N ALA A 1039 -14.28 18.67 28.55
CA ALA A 1039 -13.72 18.91 29.89
C ALA A 1039 -14.56 18.33 31.03
N GLN A 1040 -15.88 18.33 30.88
CA GLN A 1040 -16.80 17.86 31.91
C GLN A 1040 -17.05 16.34 31.87
N ILE A 1041 -16.54 15.65 30.84
CA ILE A 1041 -16.87 14.26 30.52
C ILE A 1041 -15.68 13.33 30.80
N GLY A 1042 -15.95 12.26 31.56
CA GLY A 1042 -15.10 11.08 31.65
C GLY A 1042 -15.65 9.99 30.73
N VAL A 1043 -14.80 9.42 29.88
CA VAL A 1043 -15.22 8.38 28.92
C VAL A 1043 -14.46 7.09 29.20
N VAL A 1044 -15.20 5.98 29.27
CA VAL A 1044 -14.65 4.62 29.30
C VAL A 1044 -15.25 3.86 28.12
N SER A 1045 -14.40 3.53 27.15
CA SER A 1045 -14.81 2.81 25.93
C SER A 1045 -14.62 1.30 26.09
N GLN A 1046 -15.33 0.53 25.26
CA GLN A 1046 -15.25 -0.93 25.18
C GLN A 1046 -13.82 -1.45 25.05
N GLU A 1047 -13.04 -0.86 24.14
CA GLU A 1047 -11.61 -1.14 23.97
C GLU A 1047 -10.78 0.10 24.31
N PRO A 1048 -10.14 0.15 25.50
CA PRO A 1048 -9.37 1.29 25.94
C PRO A 1048 -8.01 1.33 25.23
N ASN A 1049 -7.81 2.38 24.43
CA ASN A 1049 -6.50 2.65 23.83
C ASN A 1049 -5.56 3.28 24.86
N LEU A 1050 -4.53 2.52 25.23
CA LEU A 1050 -3.39 3.02 26.00
C LEU A 1050 -2.27 3.44 25.04
N PHE A 1051 -1.66 4.58 25.36
CA PHE A 1051 -0.52 5.08 24.60
C PHE A 1051 0.76 4.35 25.02
N ASN A 1052 1.76 4.29 24.15
CA ASN A 1052 3.11 3.78 24.42
C ASN A 1052 3.90 4.78 25.27
N LEU A 1053 3.37 5.04 26.46
CA LEU A 1053 3.85 5.90 27.52
C LEU A 1053 3.88 5.09 28.81
N THR A 1054 4.42 5.68 29.87
CA THR A 1054 4.35 5.09 31.21
C THR A 1054 2.90 4.95 31.69
N LEU A 1055 2.66 4.08 32.67
CA LEU A 1055 1.32 3.96 33.29
C LEU A 1055 0.91 5.27 33.97
N GLU A 1056 1.85 5.98 34.58
CA GLU A 1056 1.67 7.33 35.13
C GLU A 1056 1.11 8.29 34.08
N GLU A 1057 1.79 8.42 32.94
CA GLU A 1057 1.41 9.35 31.87
C GLU A 1057 0.08 8.95 31.22
N ASN A 1058 -0.20 7.65 31.11
CA ASN A 1058 -1.47 7.16 30.60
C ASN A 1058 -2.65 7.53 31.49
N ILE A 1059 -2.47 7.53 32.81
CA ILE A 1059 -3.52 7.95 33.77
C ILE A 1059 -3.61 9.48 33.80
N ALA A 1060 -2.47 10.18 33.84
CA ALA A 1060 -2.41 11.65 33.79
C ALA A 1060 -3.00 12.23 32.50
N TYR A 1061 -3.04 11.47 31.40
CA TYR A 1061 -3.67 11.87 30.14
C TYR A 1061 -5.16 12.24 30.26
N GLY A 1062 -5.80 11.88 31.38
CA GLY A 1062 -7.18 12.25 31.69
C GLY A 1062 -7.42 13.77 31.75
N ASP A 1063 -6.41 14.52 32.19
CA ASP A 1063 -6.45 15.98 32.25
C ASP A 1063 -5.17 16.56 31.62
N ASN A 1064 -5.31 17.12 30.41
CA ASN A 1064 -4.21 17.72 29.67
C ASN A 1064 -4.11 19.25 29.86
N THR A 1065 -4.96 19.85 30.69
CA THR A 1065 -4.95 21.30 30.94
C THR A 1065 -3.89 21.72 31.96
N ARG A 1066 -3.50 20.78 32.83
CA ARG A 1066 -2.49 20.97 33.88
C ARG A 1066 -1.59 19.75 34.00
N LYS A 1067 -0.50 19.89 34.75
CA LYS A 1067 0.33 18.74 35.16
C LYS A 1067 -0.29 18.11 36.40
N VAL A 1068 -0.78 16.87 36.27
CA VAL A 1068 -1.43 16.14 37.36
C VAL A 1068 -0.37 15.67 38.38
N PRO A 1069 -0.54 15.96 39.68
CA PRO A 1069 0.36 15.48 40.71
C PRO A 1069 0.21 13.97 40.94
N MET A 1070 1.30 13.31 41.33
CA MET A 1070 1.34 11.86 41.53
C MET A 1070 0.34 11.36 42.58
N GLU A 1071 0.07 12.15 43.62
CA GLU A 1071 -0.92 11.82 44.67
C GLU A 1071 -2.32 11.63 44.10
N GLU A 1072 -2.71 12.46 43.12
CA GLU A 1072 -4.01 12.38 42.46
C GLU A 1072 -4.10 11.17 41.52
N ILE A 1073 -2.99 10.84 40.85
CA ILE A 1073 -2.86 9.63 40.02
C ILE A 1073 -3.03 8.37 40.89
N ILE A 1074 -2.39 8.33 42.06
CA ILE A 1074 -2.51 7.22 43.00
C ILE A 1074 -3.93 7.12 43.55
N ALA A 1075 -4.55 8.26 43.92
CA ALA A 1075 -5.93 8.28 44.39
C ALA A 1075 -6.91 7.76 43.33
N ALA A 1076 -6.76 8.15 42.07
CA ALA A 1076 -7.56 7.64 40.97
C ALA A 1076 -7.31 6.15 40.70
N ALA A 1077 -6.06 5.69 40.78
CA ALA A 1077 -5.71 4.28 40.61
C ALA A 1077 -6.24 3.37 41.73
N LYS A 1078 -6.34 3.88 42.96
CA LYS A 1078 -6.98 3.17 44.08
C LYS A 1078 -8.48 3.01 43.84
N LYS A 1079 -9.17 4.09 43.47
CA LYS A 1079 -10.61 4.06 43.11
C LYS A 1079 -10.91 3.15 41.90
N ALA A 1080 -9.93 2.98 41.01
CA ALA A 1080 -10.04 2.08 39.87
C ALA A 1080 -9.62 0.63 40.17
N ASN A 1081 -9.26 0.31 41.43
CA ASN A 1081 -8.76 -1.00 41.84
C ASN A 1081 -7.55 -1.50 41.02
N ILE A 1082 -6.65 -0.62 40.60
CA ILE A 1082 -5.44 -0.98 39.81
C ILE A 1082 -4.12 -0.73 40.55
N HIS A 1083 -4.15 0.05 41.64
CA HIS A 1083 -2.94 0.44 42.38
C HIS A 1083 -2.07 -0.74 42.79
N ASP A 1084 -2.65 -1.77 43.42
CA ASP A 1084 -1.88 -2.93 43.93
C ASP A 1084 -1.22 -3.72 42.79
N PHE A 1085 -1.89 -3.83 41.65
CA PHE A 1085 -1.32 -4.42 40.45
C PHE A 1085 -0.15 -3.59 39.93
N VAL A 1086 -0.29 -2.27 39.83
CA VAL A 1086 0.81 -1.40 39.39
C VAL A 1086 2.02 -1.54 40.31
N MET A 1087 1.80 -1.58 41.63
CA MET A 1087 2.87 -1.75 42.61
C MET A 1087 3.52 -3.14 42.58
N SER A 1088 2.82 -4.16 42.08
CA SER A 1088 3.41 -5.49 41.84
C SER A 1088 4.39 -5.53 40.66
N LEU A 1089 4.36 -4.52 39.77
CA LEU A 1089 5.26 -4.42 38.63
C LEU A 1089 6.65 -3.95 39.07
N PRO A 1090 7.74 -4.43 38.44
CA PRO A 1090 9.11 -4.09 38.83
C PRO A 1090 9.44 -2.59 38.83
N GLN A 1091 8.77 -1.81 37.97
CA GLN A 1091 8.98 -0.38 37.81
C GLN A 1091 7.79 0.45 38.32
N GLY A 1092 6.80 -0.17 38.97
CA GLY A 1092 5.62 0.53 39.45
C GLY A 1092 4.91 1.31 38.34
N TYR A 1093 4.61 2.58 38.61
CA TYR A 1093 3.97 3.51 37.67
C TYR A 1093 4.84 3.93 36.48
N GLN A 1094 6.17 3.73 36.56
CA GLN A 1094 7.11 4.01 35.47
C GLN A 1094 7.15 2.88 34.43
N THR A 1095 6.42 1.79 34.67
CA THR A 1095 6.29 0.70 33.70
C THR A 1095 5.68 1.20 32.39
N MET A 1096 6.24 0.80 31.26
CA MET A 1096 5.71 1.12 29.93
C MET A 1096 4.49 0.25 29.60
N ALA A 1097 3.40 0.85 29.13
CA ALA A 1097 2.22 0.07 28.73
C ALA A 1097 2.45 -0.77 27.45
N GLY A 1098 3.37 -0.33 26.59
CA GLY A 1098 3.56 -0.87 25.24
C GLY A 1098 2.51 -0.37 24.24
N GLU A 1099 2.71 -0.63 22.95
CA GLU A 1099 1.74 -0.24 21.91
C GLU A 1099 0.35 -0.82 22.19
N ARG A 1100 -0.65 0.07 22.35
CA ARG A 1100 -2.04 -0.29 22.73
C ARG A 1100 -2.14 -1.10 24.02
N GLY A 1101 -1.17 -0.98 24.93
CA GLY A 1101 -1.17 -1.72 26.18
C GLY A 1101 -0.90 -3.22 25.99
N SER A 1102 -0.17 -3.66 24.97
CA SER A 1102 0.02 -5.08 24.63
C SER A 1102 0.51 -5.97 25.78
N GLN A 1103 1.11 -5.38 26.81
CA GLN A 1103 1.63 -6.07 27.99
C GLN A 1103 0.58 -6.27 29.11
N LEU A 1104 -0.67 -5.84 28.90
CA LEU A 1104 -1.72 -5.83 29.92
C LEU A 1104 -2.96 -6.63 29.48
N SER A 1105 -3.64 -7.25 30.45
CA SER A 1105 -4.93 -7.92 30.21
C SER A 1105 -6.06 -6.90 29.93
N GLY A 1106 -7.13 -7.32 29.27
CA GLY A 1106 -8.29 -6.46 28.98
C GLY A 1106 -8.83 -5.76 30.23
N GLY A 1107 -8.99 -6.49 31.34
CA GLY A 1107 -9.46 -5.94 32.61
C GLY A 1107 -8.50 -4.95 33.25
N GLN A 1108 -7.18 -5.14 33.10
CA GLN A 1108 -6.18 -4.17 33.56
C GLN A 1108 -6.24 -2.87 32.74
N LYS A 1109 -6.36 -2.98 31.41
CA LYS A 1109 -6.50 -1.79 30.54
C LYS A 1109 -7.77 -1.01 30.88
N GLN A 1110 -8.88 -1.71 31.14
CA GLN A 1110 -10.15 -1.08 31.50
C GLN A 1110 -10.01 -0.26 32.78
N ARG A 1111 -9.37 -0.83 33.81
CA ARG A 1111 -9.11 -0.11 35.07
C ARG A 1111 -8.19 1.10 34.90
N ILE A 1112 -7.18 1.01 34.04
CA ILE A 1112 -6.34 2.19 33.72
C ILE A 1112 -7.17 3.27 33.02
N ALA A 1113 -8.08 2.90 32.12
CA ALA A 1113 -8.99 3.85 31.49
C ALA A 1113 -9.99 4.48 32.48
N ILE A 1114 -10.47 3.71 33.46
CA ILE A 1114 -11.29 4.23 34.57
C ILE A 1114 -10.47 5.23 35.40
N ALA A 1115 -9.24 4.87 35.79
CA ALA A 1115 -8.34 5.79 36.51
C ALA A 1115 -8.11 7.08 35.70
N ARG A 1116 -7.84 6.96 34.39
CA ARG A 1116 -7.70 8.10 33.46
C ARG A 1116 -8.95 8.98 33.45
N ALA A 1117 -10.14 8.39 33.40
CA ALA A 1117 -11.39 9.15 33.44
C ALA A 1117 -11.59 9.85 34.80
N LEU A 1118 -11.20 9.21 35.91
CA LEU A 1118 -11.39 9.72 37.26
C LEU A 1118 -10.44 10.86 37.66
N VAL A 1119 -9.21 10.89 37.11
CA VAL A 1119 -8.26 12.00 37.33
C VAL A 1119 -8.85 13.35 36.94
N ARG A 1120 -9.70 13.38 35.92
CA ARG A 1120 -10.37 14.59 35.45
C ARG A 1120 -11.46 15.10 36.41
N GLN A 1121 -11.86 14.30 37.40
CA GLN A 1121 -12.99 14.54 38.29
C GLN A 1121 -14.27 14.96 37.54
N PRO A 1122 -14.71 14.18 36.54
CA PRO A 1122 -15.80 14.56 35.66
C PRO A 1122 -17.14 14.59 36.40
N LYS A 1123 -18.04 15.48 35.95
CA LYS A 1123 -19.44 15.54 36.40
C LYS A 1123 -20.34 14.57 35.64
N LEU A 1124 -19.98 14.27 34.39
CA LEU A 1124 -20.64 13.29 33.55
C LEU A 1124 -19.71 12.13 33.21
N LEU A 1125 -20.13 10.90 33.51
CA LEU A 1125 -19.42 9.68 33.15
C LEU A 1125 -20.15 8.97 32.00
N LEU A 1126 -19.44 8.66 30.91
CA LEU A 1126 -19.95 7.91 29.77
C LEU A 1126 -19.29 6.54 29.73
N LEU A 1127 -20.09 5.49 29.86
CA LEU A 1127 -19.64 4.10 29.84
C LEU A 1127 -20.18 3.43 28.57
N ASP A 1128 -19.31 3.16 27.59
CA ASP A 1128 -19.66 2.51 26.32
C ASP A 1128 -19.18 1.06 26.34
N GLU A 1129 -20.06 0.14 26.72
CA GLU A 1129 -19.82 -1.31 26.78
C GLU A 1129 -18.55 -1.72 27.54
N ALA A 1130 -18.31 -1.06 28.69
CA ALA A 1130 -17.05 -1.19 29.42
C ALA A 1130 -16.73 -2.62 29.93
N THR A 1131 -17.70 -3.54 29.96
CA THR A 1131 -17.56 -4.91 30.46
C THR A 1131 -17.71 -6.01 29.40
N SER A 1132 -18.02 -5.67 28.14
CA SER A 1132 -18.44 -6.67 27.15
C SER A 1132 -17.33 -7.61 26.67
N ALA A 1133 -16.05 -7.23 26.85
CA ALA A 1133 -14.87 -7.97 26.39
C ALA A 1133 -14.02 -8.59 27.53
N LEU A 1134 -14.61 -8.79 28.72
CA LEU A 1134 -13.92 -9.26 29.92
C LEU A 1134 -14.33 -10.68 30.32
N ASP A 1135 -13.37 -11.42 30.87
CA ASP A 1135 -13.61 -12.65 31.64
C ASP A 1135 -14.36 -12.35 32.95
N THR A 1136 -15.07 -13.34 33.48
CA THR A 1136 -15.97 -13.18 34.64
C THR A 1136 -15.27 -12.66 35.90
N GLU A 1137 -14.01 -13.03 36.13
CA GLU A 1137 -13.24 -12.54 37.28
C GLU A 1137 -12.83 -11.06 37.09
N SER A 1138 -12.22 -10.73 35.95
CA SER A 1138 -11.87 -9.34 35.63
C SER A 1138 -13.09 -8.42 35.55
N GLU A 1139 -14.21 -8.92 35.04
CA GLU A 1139 -15.48 -8.20 34.97
C GLU A 1139 -15.96 -7.78 36.35
N ARG A 1140 -15.99 -8.70 37.32
CA ARG A 1140 -16.45 -8.38 38.68
C ARG A 1140 -15.63 -7.25 39.30
N ILE A 1141 -14.30 -7.29 39.10
CA ILE A 1141 -13.39 -6.26 39.60
C ILE A 1141 -13.61 -4.93 38.87
N VAL A 1142 -13.71 -4.94 37.54
CA VAL A 1142 -13.97 -3.73 36.75
C VAL A 1142 -15.34 -3.12 37.09
N GLN A 1143 -16.36 -3.94 37.23
CA GLN A 1143 -17.71 -3.51 37.61
C GLN A 1143 -17.70 -2.86 39.00
N SER A 1144 -16.98 -3.42 39.98
CA SER A 1144 -16.85 -2.79 41.30
C SER A 1144 -16.22 -1.40 41.24
N ALA A 1145 -15.21 -1.21 40.40
CA ALA A 1145 -14.57 0.08 40.17
C ALA A 1145 -15.50 1.07 39.44
N LEU A 1146 -16.33 0.59 38.51
CA LEU A 1146 -17.34 1.41 37.84
C LEU A 1146 -18.44 1.84 38.81
N ASP A 1147 -18.94 0.95 39.66
CA ASP A 1147 -19.96 1.25 40.66
C ASP A 1147 -19.47 2.34 41.64
N GLU A 1148 -18.22 2.24 42.11
CA GLU A 1148 -17.59 3.28 42.95
C GLU A 1148 -17.42 4.62 42.19
N ALA A 1149 -17.12 4.56 40.89
CA ALA A 1149 -16.99 5.75 40.05
C ALA A 1149 -18.34 6.45 39.77
N MET A 1150 -19.44 5.70 39.65
CA MET A 1150 -20.77 6.22 39.31
C MET A 1150 -21.47 6.91 40.47
N GLY A 1151 -21.28 6.44 41.72
CA GLY A 1151 -22.12 6.80 42.87
C GLY A 1151 -22.23 8.29 43.24
N SER A 1152 -21.39 9.17 42.67
CA SER A 1152 -21.45 10.63 42.90
C SER A 1152 -21.54 11.46 41.62
N ARG A 1153 -21.86 10.84 40.47
CA ARG A 1153 -21.76 11.46 39.13
C ARG A 1153 -22.96 11.10 38.27
N THR A 1154 -23.42 12.04 37.43
CA THR A 1154 -24.36 11.68 36.36
C THR A 1154 -23.68 10.68 35.44
N SER A 1155 -24.31 9.54 35.20
CA SER A 1155 -23.68 8.43 34.46
C SER A 1155 -24.61 7.96 33.35
N VAL A 1156 -24.11 7.89 32.11
CA VAL A 1156 -24.84 7.32 30.98
C VAL A 1156 -24.13 6.05 30.53
N ILE A 1157 -24.85 4.94 30.63
CA ILE A 1157 -24.30 3.60 30.48
C ILE A 1157 -24.92 2.96 29.24
N VAL A 1158 -24.09 2.54 28.30
CA VAL A 1158 -24.47 1.59 27.25
C VAL A 1158 -23.87 0.25 27.68
N ALA A 1159 -24.72 -0.67 28.13
CA ALA A 1159 -24.28 -1.99 28.52
C ALA A 1159 -25.02 -3.04 27.70
N HIS A 1160 -24.28 -4.07 27.30
CA HIS A 1160 -24.85 -5.27 26.66
C HIS A 1160 -25.15 -6.37 27.70
N ARG A 1161 -24.71 -6.19 28.94
CA ARG A 1161 -24.92 -7.13 30.04
C ARG A 1161 -25.92 -6.56 31.04
N LEU A 1162 -26.98 -7.29 31.34
CA LEU A 1162 -28.02 -6.84 32.27
C LEU A 1162 -27.53 -6.63 33.70
N SER A 1163 -26.51 -7.38 34.14
CA SER A 1163 -25.94 -7.26 35.50
C SER A 1163 -25.50 -5.82 35.81
N THR A 1164 -24.96 -5.11 34.81
CA THR A 1164 -24.59 -3.70 34.88
C THR A 1164 -25.82 -2.79 34.80
N VAL A 1165 -26.80 -3.13 33.95
CA VAL A 1165 -28.02 -2.33 33.72
C VAL A 1165 -28.93 -2.32 34.95
N MET A 1166 -29.05 -3.45 35.66
CA MET A 1166 -29.92 -3.60 36.82
C MET A 1166 -29.52 -2.73 38.02
N LYS A 1167 -28.27 -2.26 38.05
CA LYS A 1167 -27.78 -1.33 39.08
C LYS A 1167 -28.00 0.15 38.74
N SER A 1168 -28.59 0.45 37.58
CA SER A 1168 -28.88 1.82 37.17
C SER A 1168 -30.19 2.33 37.80
N ASP A 1169 -30.27 3.63 38.05
CA ASP A 1169 -31.46 4.27 38.62
C ASP A 1169 -32.62 4.30 37.62
N LEU A 1170 -32.29 4.38 36.32
CA LEU A 1170 -33.27 4.48 35.24
C LEU A 1170 -32.78 3.77 33.99
N ILE A 1171 -33.69 3.06 33.33
CA ILE A 1171 -33.42 2.43 32.04
C ILE A 1171 -34.22 3.12 30.94
N VAL A 1172 -33.62 3.20 29.76
CA VAL A 1172 -34.21 3.71 28.53
C VAL A 1172 -34.05 2.66 27.44
N VAL A 1173 -35.18 2.10 26.99
CA VAL A 1173 -35.19 1.11 25.91
C VAL A 1173 -35.33 1.81 24.56
N LEU A 1174 -34.40 1.50 23.66
CA LEU A 1174 -34.31 2.02 22.31
C LEU A 1174 -34.63 0.93 21.28
N ALA A 1175 -35.60 1.17 20.40
CA ALA A 1175 -35.71 0.42 19.15
C ALA A 1175 -35.99 1.37 17.97
N GLU A 1176 -35.43 1.02 16.81
CA GLU A 1176 -35.45 1.83 15.58
C GLU A 1176 -35.09 3.32 15.76
N GLY A 1177 -34.26 3.65 16.76
CA GLY A 1177 -33.87 5.02 17.04
C GLY A 1177 -34.90 5.86 17.79
N ARG A 1178 -35.92 5.22 18.39
CA ARG A 1178 -36.94 5.82 19.25
C ARG A 1178 -36.85 5.27 20.67
N LYS A 1179 -37.27 6.08 21.64
CA LYS A 1179 -37.51 5.64 23.01
C LYS A 1179 -38.86 4.93 23.05
N ILE A 1180 -38.89 3.69 23.53
CA ILE A 1180 -40.13 2.90 23.69
C ILE A 1180 -40.56 2.91 25.16
N GLU A 1181 -39.65 2.51 26.05
CA GLU A 1181 -39.91 2.36 27.47
C GLU A 1181 -38.88 3.10 28.31
N THR A 1182 -39.30 3.57 29.48
CA THR A 1182 -38.43 4.21 30.45
C THR A 1182 -38.98 4.04 31.86
N GLY A 1183 -38.11 3.76 32.82
CA GLY A 1183 -38.48 3.57 34.20
C GLY A 1183 -37.37 2.91 35.02
N PRO A 1184 -37.55 2.80 36.34
CA PRO A 1184 -36.67 2.01 37.19
C PRO A 1184 -36.65 0.54 36.77
N PRO A 1185 -35.55 -0.20 36.97
CA PRO A 1185 -35.43 -1.60 36.56
C PRO A 1185 -36.56 -2.49 37.06
N GLU A 1186 -36.89 -2.42 38.35
CA GLU A 1186 -37.95 -3.24 38.96
C GLU A 1186 -39.34 -2.95 38.35
N THR A 1187 -39.63 -1.68 38.08
CA THR A 1187 -40.90 -1.27 37.47
C THR A 1187 -41.03 -1.77 36.03
N LEU A 1188 -39.95 -1.69 35.24
CA LEU A 1188 -39.95 -2.17 33.85
C LEU A 1188 -40.05 -3.70 33.76
N LEU A 1189 -39.49 -4.42 34.74
CA LEU A 1189 -39.68 -5.87 34.85
C LEU A 1189 -41.14 -6.23 35.14
N ASN A 1190 -41.80 -5.47 36.02
CA ASN A 1190 -43.21 -5.68 36.35
C ASN A 1190 -44.15 -5.32 35.19
N LEU A 1191 -43.79 -4.35 34.35
CA LEU A 1191 -44.56 -3.94 33.18
C LEU A 1191 -44.58 -4.97 32.04
N LYS A 1192 -43.69 -5.98 32.07
CA LYS A 1192 -43.58 -7.03 31.05
C LYS A 1192 -43.47 -6.52 29.59
N GLY A 1193 -42.87 -5.34 29.42
CA GLY A 1193 -42.67 -4.70 28.12
C GLY A 1193 -41.39 -5.14 27.38
N ALA A 1194 -40.90 -4.31 26.47
CA ALA A 1194 -39.67 -4.49 25.71
C ALA A 1194 -38.42 -4.66 26.58
N PHE A 1195 -38.32 -3.99 27.75
CA PHE A 1195 -37.21 -4.25 28.68
C PHE A 1195 -37.30 -5.65 29.29
N TYR A 1196 -38.49 -6.08 29.70
CA TYR A 1196 -38.70 -7.42 30.23
C TYR A 1196 -38.42 -8.48 29.16
N ALA A 1197 -38.82 -8.25 27.90
CA ALA A 1197 -38.48 -9.12 26.78
C ALA A 1197 -36.95 -9.26 26.65
N LEU A 1198 -36.20 -8.15 26.62
CA LEU A 1198 -34.73 -8.17 26.61
C LEU A 1198 -34.15 -8.85 27.85
N HIS A 1199 -34.74 -8.63 29.03
CA HIS A 1199 -34.28 -9.24 30.28
C HIS A 1199 -34.53 -10.74 30.34
N SER A 1200 -35.70 -11.19 29.91
CA SER A 1200 -36.05 -12.60 29.77
C SER A 1200 -35.23 -13.27 28.67
N ALA A 1201 -34.89 -12.53 27.61
CA ALA A 1201 -34.02 -13.02 26.56
C ALA A 1201 -32.62 -13.33 27.14
N GLU A 1202 -32.03 -12.40 27.88
CA GLU A 1202 -30.69 -12.61 28.42
C GLU A 1202 -30.65 -13.55 29.64
N GLN A 1203 -31.69 -13.61 30.49
CA GLN A 1203 -31.72 -14.56 31.63
C GLN A 1203 -31.90 -16.00 31.21
N ASN A 1204 -32.56 -16.22 30.07
CA ASN A 1204 -32.64 -17.54 29.52
C ASN A 1204 -31.30 -17.89 28.80
N HIS A 1205 -30.44 -16.92 28.44
CA HIS A 1205 -29.15 -17.14 27.75
C HIS A 1205 -28.04 -17.53 28.71
#